data_AF-A0A973RG18-F1
#
_entry.id   AF-A0A973RG18-F1
#
_cell.length_a   1.000
_cell.length_b   1.000
_cell.length_c   1.000
_cell.angle_alpha   90.00
_cell.angle_beta   90.00
_cell.angle_gamma   90.00
#
_symmetry.space_group_name_H-M   'P 1'
#
loop_
_entity.id
_entity.type
_entity.pdbx_description
1 polymer ?
#
loop_
_entity_poly.entity_id
_entity_poly.type
_entity_poly.pdbx_seq_one_letter_code
_entity_poly.pdbx_strand_id
1 'polypeptide(L)'
;MSRPVSTYRVQLTPDFGFAQVAEIAGYLRDLGVSHVYLSPILQATPDSRHGYDVIDHSRIREEFGGATGFREMAQQLAAHDMGIVVDLVPNHMNTENAQFWSVLKGGPESPYAHWFDIDWVDGKVALPVLGDDTEPRVDGDVLRYHEHSFPHPGHYRLVDWREGPGYRRFFDVSSLIGLRVEDPSVFFATHEVIFWLLDEGLVDGLRVDHPDGLADPRGYLERLRDRSGGHWTVVEKILIGPERLQPDWACDGTTGYDVLNRVNGLFVDPAGKEPLVRLFTELTGGPEDYRPVMAEAKREVLDLFFGSEVNRLARATGCDPAAVSQLLAAMPVYRAYTVPGEEPPPESVEIVELAAADCSPAVRPLVHEVLYGSPEAIVRFQQTCGPVMAKGVEDTALYRWYPLSCLNEVGGEPDVFGISVEEFHEFCGEMSPYTMTTLSTHDTKRSEDVRARLSVLSELPEEWAAAVRDWSRTLAFDPRLDYLAWQNLMAAWPISAERLTEYLLKAAREAKTSISWVRPDPDYEGRLREFAHAAVKLPVGEFAERIEPFAVSNSLGAKLVQLMMPGVPDVYQGNETTDFSLVDPDNRRPVTYPRKPETSWDAAKLLVTTQALRLRRRLGGGAPYLPLRAEGEAAGHVIAFARGARPQAVAVATRLPVRLAERPEGWGDTSLTLPEGAWRDLLTGEPHSGAVPLARLLDQYPVSLLERHDL
;
A
#
# COMPACT_ATOMS: atom_id res chain seq x y z
N MET A 1 -10.19 -6.73 -26.11
CA MET A 1 -9.50 -6.04 -24.99
C MET A 1 -8.47 -7.01 -24.44
N SER A 2 -7.20 -6.60 -24.36
CA SER A 2 -6.15 -7.42 -23.76
C SER A 2 -6.06 -7.12 -22.27
N ARG A 3 -6.21 -8.14 -21.41
CA ARG A 3 -5.91 -8.00 -19.99
C ARG A 3 -4.41 -7.71 -19.78
N PRO A 4 -4.04 -6.96 -18.72
CA PRO A 4 -2.64 -6.78 -18.38
C PRO A 4 -1.92 -8.10 -18.10
N VAL A 5 -0.67 -8.18 -18.55
CA VAL A 5 0.27 -9.28 -18.21
C VAL A 5 1.27 -8.82 -17.16
N SER A 6 1.52 -7.51 -17.10
CA SER A 6 2.30 -6.76 -16.11
C SER A 6 1.89 -5.28 -16.16
N THR A 7 1.99 -4.58 -15.04
CA THR A 7 1.79 -3.13 -14.96
C THR A 7 3.08 -2.44 -14.53
N TYR A 8 3.24 -1.18 -14.94
CA TYR A 8 4.31 -0.31 -14.47
C TYR A 8 3.70 0.99 -13.93
N ARG A 9 3.74 1.20 -12.61
CA ARG A 9 3.14 2.37 -11.96
C ARG A 9 3.99 3.61 -12.20
N VAL A 10 3.36 4.64 -12.75
CA VAL A 10 3.94 5.99 -12.94
C VAL A 10 3.18 7.00 -12.10
N GLN A 11 3.93 7.72 -11.26
CA GLN A 11 3.46 8.87 -10.50
C GLN A 11 3.51 10.11 -11.39
N LEU A 12 2.34 10.57 -11.83
CA LEU A 12 2.21 11.80 -12.59
C LEU A 12 2.36 13.01 -11.66
N THR A 13 3.12 14.00 -12.12
CA THR A 13 3.30 15.29 -11.43
C THR A 13 3.26 16.41 -12.46
N PRO A 14 3.10 17.69 -12.08
CA PRO A 14 3.18 18.79 -13.03
C PRO A 14 4.49 18.80 -13.85
N ASP A 15 5.57 18.26 -13.28
CA ASP A 15 6.88 18.15 -13.93
C ASP A 15 7.05 16.85 -14.76
N PHE A 16 6.13 15.89 -14.62
CA PHE A 16 6.15 14.59 -15.28
C PHE A 16 4.72 14.18 -15.67
N GLY A 17 4.21 14.82 -16.73
CA GLY A 17 2.86 14.63 -17.27
C GLY A 17 2.81 13.64 -18.44
N PHE A 18 1.74 13.69 -19.24
CA PHE A 18 1.50 12.71 -20.31
C PHE A 18 2.59 12.72 -21.40
N ALA A 19 3.15 13.89 -21.72
CA ALA A 19 4.24 14.01 -22.67
C ALA A 19 5.50 13.23 -22.22
N GLN A 20 5.88 13.34 -20.93
CA GLN A 20 7.03 12.61 -20.39
C GLN A 20 6.77 11.10 -20.34
N VAL A 21 5.54 10.67 -20.05
CA VAL A 21 5.16 9.25 -20.15
C VAL A 21 5.32 8.74 -21.58
N ALA A 22 4.91 9.53 -22.58
CA ALA A 22 5.06 9.18 -23.98
C ALA A 22 6.55 9.03 -24.38
N GLU A 23 7.43 9.91 -23.87
CA GLU A 23 8.87 9.86 -24.14
C GLU A 23 9.55 8.57 -23.62
N ILE A 24 9.04 7.98 -22.53
CA ILE A 24 9.60 6.75 -21.95
C ILE A 24 8.99 5.47 -22.53
N ALA A 25 8.05 5.56 -23.49
CA ALA A 25 7.36 4.40 -24.05
C ALA A 25 8.33 3.35 -24.63
N GLY A 26 9.38 3.80 -25.33
CA GLY A 26 10.43 2.92 -25.86
C GLY A 26 11.18 2.16 -24.77
N TYR A 27 11.48 2.83 -23.67
CA TYR A 27 12.14 2.23 -22.51
C TYR A 27 11.27 1.16 -21.85
N LEU A 28 10.00 1.46 -21.59
CA LEU A 28 9.07 0.52 -20.95
C LEU A 28 8.79 -0.72 -21.83
N ARG A 29 8.69 -0.54 -23.15
CA ARG A 29 8.63 -1.64 -24.10
C ARG A 29 9.86 -2.55 -23.96
N ASP A 30 11.05 -1.96 -23.93
CA ASP A 30 12.30 -2.72 -23.83
C ASP A 30 12.41 -3.44 -22.48
N LEU A 31 11.88 -2.86 -21.41
CA LEU A 31 11.77 -3.52 -20.11
C LEU A 31 10.81 -4.72 -20.14
N GLY A 32 9.82 -4.73 -21.05
CA GLY A 32 8.83 -5.81 -21.19
C GLY A 32 7.49 -5.51 -20.53
N VAL A 33 7.22 -4.25 -20.22
CA VAL A 33 5.94 -3.78 -19.66
C VAL A 33 4.80 -4.03 -20.66
N SER A 34 3.64 -4.45 -20.15
CA SER A 34 2.44 -4.58 -20.98
C SER A 34 1.47 -3.41 -20.85
N HIS A 35 1.37 -2.81 -19.66
CA HIS A 35 0.47 -1.69 -19.40
C HIS A 35 1.15 -0.65 -18.51
N VAL A 36 0.95 0.62 -18.82
CA VAL A 36 1.34 1.73 -17.95
C VAL A 36 0.20 2.00 -16.98
N TYR A 37 0.49 1.93 -15.69
CA TYR A 37 -0.47 2.21 -14.63
C TYR A 37 -0.25 3.64 -14.14
N LEU A 38 -1.15 4.54 -14.51
CA LEU A 38 -1.06 5.97 -14.18
C LEU A 38 -1.70 6.25 -12.82
N SER A 39 -1.09 7.15 -12.04
CA SER A 39 -1.75 7.83 -10.92
C SER A 39 -2.98 8.63 -11.38
N PRO A 40 -3.83 9.14 -10.46
CA PRO A 40 -5.07 9.83 -10.84
C PRO A 40 -4.86 10.93 -11.87
N ILE A 41 -5.71 10.94 -12.90
CA ILE A 41 -5.58 11.81 -14.09
C ILE A 41 -6.60 12.94 -14.14
N LEU A 42 -7.60 12.92 -13.26
CA LEU A 42 -8.63 13.95 -13.22
C LEU A 42 -8.07 15.23 -12.60
N GLN A 43 -8.71 16.37 -12.89
CA GLN A 43 -8.25 17.66 -12.40
C GLN A 43 -8.24 17.68 -10.86
N ALA A 44 -7.04 17.81 -10.30
CA ALA A 44 -6.78 17.91 -8.88
C ALA A 44 -6.43 19.35 -8.48
N THR A 45 -6.22 19.59 -7.19
CA THR A 45 -5.68 20.86 -6.68
C THR A 45 -4.43 21.27 -7.48
N PRO A 46 -4.28 22.56 -7.83
CA PRO A 46 -3.07 23.05 -8.47
C PRO A 46 -1.81 22.60 -7.73
N ASP A 47 -0.76 22.26 -8.48
CA ASP A 47 0.53 21.77 -7.95
C ASP A 47 0.48 20.43 -7.19
N SER A 48 -0.69 19.77 -7.09
CA SER A 48 -0.80 18.45 -6.46
C SER A 48 0.17 17.46 -7.10
N ARG A 49 0.99 16.79 -6.28
CA ARG A 49 1.97 15.79 -6.74
C ARG A 49 1.47 14.36 -6.67
N HIS A 50 0.19 14.15 -6.34
CA HIS A 50 -0.40 12.82 -6.22
C HIS A 50 -1.76 12.67 -6.92
N GLY A 51 -2.55 13.73 -7.06
CA GLY A 51 -3.82 13.71 -7.80
C GLY A 51 -5.05 13.17 -7.08
N TYR A 52 -4.90 12.55 -5.89
CA TYR A 52 -6.03 12.07 -5.06
C TYR A 52 -6.99 13.17 -4.54
N ASP A 53 -6.55 14.42 -4.55
CA ASP A 53 -7.31 15.60 -4.14
C ASP A 53 -8.06 16.22 -5.32
N VAL A 54 -8.96 15.42 -5.92
CA VAL A 54 -9.74 15.79 -7.11
C VAL A 54 -10.64 17.01 -6.82
N ILE A 55 -10.58 18.02 -7.69
CA ILE A 55 -11.45 19.22 -7.64
C ILE A 55 -12.48 19.24 -8.78
N ASP A 56 -12.26 18.51 -9.87
CA ASP A 56 -13.19 18.48 -11.01
C ASP A 56 -13.10 17.17 -11.80
N HIS A 57 -14.17 16.39 -11.76
CA HIS A 57 -14.28 15.10 -12.46
C HIS A 57 -14.58 15.23 -13.96
N SER A 58 -14.99 16.41 -14.43
CA SER A 58 -15.36 16.64 -15.83
C SER A 58 -14.17 16.90 -16.75
N ARG A 59 -12.96 16.98 -16.18
CA ARG A 59 -11.74 17.33 -16.91
C ARG A 59 -10.58 16.41 -16.57
N ILE A 60 -9.83 16.05 -17.62
CA ILE A 60 -8.47 15.55 -17.47
C ILE A 60 -7.58 16.72 -17.05
N ARG A 61 -6.67 16.47 -16.12
CA ARG A 61 -5.80 17.49 -15.53
C ARG A 61 -5.02 18.27 -16.59
N GLU A 62 -5.20 19.59 -16.60
CA GLU A 62 -4.60 20.47 -17.60
C GLU A 62 -3.07 20.54 -17.47
N GLU A 63 -2.54 20.52 -16.24
CA GLU A 63 -1.09 20.54 -15.96
C GLU A 63 -0.35 19.35 -16.60
N PHE A 64 -1.03 18.24 -16.87
CA PHE A 64 -0.43 17.06 -17.53
C PHE A 64 -0.52 17.12 -19.06
N GLY A 65 -1.19 18.13 -19.62
CA GLY A 65 -1.48 18.29 -21.05
C GLY A 65 -2.95 18.07 -21.43
N GLY A 66 -3.84 17.87 -20.45
CA GLY A 66 -5.28 17.72 -20.67
C GLY A 66 -5.65 16.53 -21.58
N ALA A 67 -6.85 16.57 -22.16
CA ALA A 67 -7.35 15.49 -23.01
C ALA A 67 -6.53 15.28 -24.30
N THR A 68 -5.92 16.33 -24.84
CA THR A 68 -5.06 16.23 -26.03
C THR A 68 -3.77 15.48 -25.69
N GLY A 69 -3.08 15.88 -24.62
CA GLY A 69 -1.86 15.20 -24.17
C GLY A 69 -2.11 13.74 -23.80
N PHE A 70 -3.26 13.43 -23.20
CA PHE A 70 -3.64 12.06 -22.90
C PHE A 70 -3.77 11.20 -24.17
N ARG A 71 -4.47 11.71 -25.22
CA ARG A 71 -4.60 11.00 -26.50
C ARG A 71 -3.26 10.80 -27.19
N GLU A 72 -2.39 11.81 -27.18
CA GLU A 72 -1.05 11.71 -27.78
C GLU A 72 -0.20 10.66 -27.06
N MET A 73 -0.19 10.66 -25.73
CA MET A 73 0.47 9.62 -24.93
C MET A 73 -0.10 8.24 -25.21
N ALA A 74 -1.42 8.08 -25.24
CA ALA A 74 -2.07 6.80 -25.53
C ALA A 74 -1.69 6.27 -26.92
N GLN A 75 -1.63 7.13 -27.93
CA GLN A 75 -1.16 6.76 -29.26
C GLN A 75 0.30 6.28 -29.26
N GLN A 76 1.18 6.96 -28.51
CA GLN A 76 2.58 6.55 -28.39
C GLN A 76 2.73 5.21 -27.66
N LEU A 77 1.98 5.00 -26.57
CA LEU A 77 2.00 3.72 -25.85
C LEU A 77 1.44 2.58 -26.72
N ALA A 78 0.36 2.81 -27.45
CA ALA A 78 -0.21 1.85 -28.38
C ALA A 78 0.76 1.48 -29.52
N ALA A 79 1.53 2.44 -30.04
CA ALA A 79 2.58 2.18 -31.03
C ALA A 79 3.72 1.26 -30.51
N HIS A 80 3.77 1.07 -29.19
CA HIS A 80 4.70 0.17 -28.49
C HIS A 80 4.03 -1.09 -27.91
N ASP A 81 2.80 -1.40 -28.36
CA ASP A 81 1.98 -2.52 -27.89
C ASP A 81 1.74 -2.50 -26.37
N MET A 82 1.56 -1.31 -25.80
CA MET A 82 1.25 -1.11 -24.38
C MET A 82 -0.13 -0.48 -24.18
N GLY A 83 -0.87 -1.01 -23.20
CA GLY A 83 -2.14 -0.44 -22.76
C GLY A 83 -2.00 0.52 -21.58
N ILE A 84 -3.12 1.10 -21.14
CA ILE A 84 -3.18 2.05 -20.02
C ILE A 84 -4.12 1.53 -18.93
N VAL A 85 -3.65 1.60 -17.69
CA VAL A 85 -4.48 1.45 -16.48
C VAL A 85 -4.55 2.80 -15.79
N VAL A 86 -5.74 3.24 -15.40
CA VAL A 86 -5.92 4.51 -14.67
C VAL A 86 -6.41 4.28 -13.24
N ASP A 87 -5.91 5.12 -12.34
CA ASP A 87 -6.31 5.18 -10.94
C ASP A 87 -7.54 6.06 -10.75
N LEU A 88 -8.57 5.53 -10.09
CA LEU A 88 -9.87 6.17 -9.86
C LEU A 88 -10.03 6.54 -8.39
N VAL A 89 -10.58 7.72 -8.10
CA VAL A 89 -10.78 8.24 -6.73
C VAL A 89 -12.27 8.46 -6.43
N PRO A 90 -13.08 7.38 -6.28
CA PRO A 90 -14.55 7.53 -6.19
C PRO A 90 -15.03 7.96 -4.81
N ASN A 91 -14.22 7.80 -3.76
CA ASN A 91 -14.67 7.97 -2.38
C ASN A 91 -14.85 9.44 -1.97
N HIS A 92 -14.06 10.35 -2.53
CA HIS A 92 -13.90 11.70 -2.00
C HIS A 92 -13.47 12.73 -3.05
N MET A 93 -13.57 14.01 -2.69
CA MET A 93 -13.04 15.15 -3.44
C MET A 93 -12.37 16.14 -2.48
N ASN A 94 -11.48 16.99 -2.98
CA ASN A 94 -11.01 18.13 -2.22
C ASN A 94 -12.15 19.13 -1.97
N THR A 95 -12.29 19.69 -0.77
CA THR A 95 -13.30 20.68 -0.39
C THR A 95 -13.22 21.99 -1.20
N GLU A 96 -12.08 22.31 -1.79
CA GLU A 96 -11.89 23.48 -2.65
C GLU A 96 -12.38 23.22 -4.08
N ASN A 97 -13.69 22.95 -4.23
CA ASN A 97 -14.32 22.64 -5.51
C ASN A 97 -15.65 23.41 -5.72
N ALA A 98 -16.09 23.48 -6.99
CA ALA A 98 -17.29 24.24 -7.37
C ALA A 98 -18.60 23.66 -6.80
N GLN A 99 -18.70 22.33 -6.72
CA GLN A 99 -19.87 21.62 -6.22
C GLN A 99 -20.05 21.88 -4.72
N PHE A 100 -18.98 21.78 -3.93
CA PHE A 100 -19.01 22.08 -2.50
C PHE A 100 -19.21 23.57 -2.25
N TRP A 101 -18.61 24.45 -3.04
CA TRP A 101 -18.93 25.89 -2.99
C TRP A 101 -20.43 26.16 -3.20
N SER A 102 -21.06 25.49 -4.16
CA SER A 102 -22.51 25.55 -4.35
C SER A 102 -23.29 25.07 -3.12
N VAL A 103 -22.83 24.00 -2.45
CA VAL A 103 -23.43 23.51 -1.21
C VAL A 103 -23.26 24.51 -0.06
N LEU A 104 -22.08 25.10 0.11
CA LEU A 104 -21.84 26.13 1.11
C LEU A 104 -22.71 27.37 0.87
N LYS A 105 -23.07 27.67 -0.38
CA LYS A 105 -23.94 28.81 -0.73
C LYS A 105 -25.43 28.50 -0.63
N GLY A 106 -25.87 27.32 -1.08
CA GLY A 106 -27.27 26.93 -1.21
C GLY A 106 -27.80 26.02 -0.11
N GLY A 107 -26.93 25.52 0.77
CA GLY A 107 -27.30 24.60 1.84
C GLY A 107 -27.91 23.29 1.30
N PRO A 108 -28.88 22.69 2.02
CA PRO A 108 -29.60 21.49 1.60
C PRO A 108 -30.33 21.61 0.25
N GLU A 109 -30.64 22.83 -0.19
CA GLU A 109 -31.33 23.10 -1.47
C GLU A 109 -30.37 23.22 -2.67
N SER A 110 -29.05 23.14 -2.44
CA SER A 110 -28.07 23.10 -3.52
C SER A 110 -28.30 21.86 -4.39
N PRO A 111 -28.20 21.97 -5.74
CA PRO A 111 -28.30 20.80 -6.62
C PRO A 111 -27.16 19.79 -6.42
N TYR A 112 -26.14 20.15 -5.65
CA TYR A 112 -25.01 19.29 -5.29
C TYR A 112 -25.06 18.83 -3.82
N ALA A 113 -26.09 19.17 -3.04
CA ALA A 113 -26.17 18.78 -1.63
C ALA A 113 -26.16 17.25 -1.46
N HIS A 114 -26.77 16.51 -2.42
CA HIS A 114 -26.79 15.05 -2.40
C HIS A 114 -25.46 14.41 -2.83
N TRP A 115 -24.52 15.16 -3.42
CA TRP A 115 -23.22 14.62 -3.81
C TRP A 115 -22.37 14.25 -2.60
N PHE A 116 -22.53 14.96 -1.50
CA PHE A 116 -21.67 14.86 -0.34
C PHE A 116 -22.41 14.26 0.85
N ASP A 117 -21.67 13.56 1.69
CA ASP A 117 -22.18 12.97 2.91
C ASP A 117 -22.08 13.96 4.08
N ILE A 118 -23.09 14.81 4.21
CA ILE A 118 -23.15 15.91 5.19
C ILE A 118 -24.14 15.57 6.31
N ASP A 119 -23.69 15.80 7.55
CA ASP A 119 -24.49 15.78 8.77
C ASP A 119 -24.99 17.20 9.07
N TRP A 120 -26.19 17.51 8.55
CA TRP A 120 -26.77 18.86 8.61
C TRP A 120 -27.28 19.18 10.02
N VAL A 121 -26.85 20.31 10.58
CA VAL A 121 -27.38 20.86 11.85
C VAL A 121 -27.97 22.23 11.57
N ASP A 122 -29.28 22.38 11.77
CA ASP A 122 -30.04 23.60 11.47
C ASP A 122 -29.79 24.15 10.05
N GLY A 123 -29.64 23.24 9.08
CA GLY A 123 -29.37 23.57 7.67
C GLY A 123 -27.97 24.12 7.41
N LYS A 124 -27.01 23.89 8.32
CA LYS A 124 -25.60 24.28 8.18
C LYS A 124 -24.65 23.10 8.37
N VAL A 125 -23.53 23.15 7.65
CA VAL A 125 -22.38 22.23 7.83
C VAL A 125 -21.29 22.85 8.70
N ALA A 126 -20.66 22.07 9.58
CA ALA A 126 -19.51 22.51 10.37
C ALA A 126 -18.21 22.35 9.57
N LEU A 127 -17.39 23.41 9.50
CA LEU A 127 -16.10 23.47 8.80
C LEU A 127 -14.96 23.74 9.81
N PRO A 128 -14.09 22.78 10.10
CA PRO A 128 -13.05 22.91 11.12
C PRO A 128 -11.82 23.63 10.56
N VAL A 129 -11.89 24.97 10.52
CA VAL A 129 -10.85 25.81 9.91
C VAL A 129 -10.29 26.87 10.85
N LEU A 130 -10.96 27.19 11.96
CA LEU A 130 -10.50 28.25 12.86
C LEU A 130 -9.30 27.75 13.67
N GLY A 131 -8.15 28.40 13.52
CA GLY A 131 -6.87 28.06 14.16
C GLY A 131 -6.37 29.08 15.19
N ASP A 132 -6.91 30.29 15.18
CA ASP A 132 -6.47 31.42 15.99
C ASP A 132 -7.62 32.40 16.28
N ASP A 133 -7.29 33.50 16.96
CA ASP A 133 -8.24 34.56 17.33
C ASP A 133 -8.55 35.54 16.17
N THR A 134 -8.11 35.24 14.94
CA THR A 134 -8.36 36.13 13.79
C THR A 134 -9.84 36.10 13.40
N GLU A 135 -10.49 37.27 13.35
CA GLU A 135 -11.89 37.35 12.94
C GLU A 135 -12.05 37.20 11.41
N PRO A 136 -12.95 36.31 10.93
CA PRO A 136 -13.31 36.23 9.52
C PRO A 136 -13.88 37.55 9.00
N ARG A 137 -13.49 37.95 7.79
CA ARG A 137 -13.90 39.23 7.18
C ARG A 137 -14.78 39.00 5.96
N VAL A 138 -15.85 39.77 5.85
CA VAL A 138 -16.72 39.77 4.67
C VAL A 138 -16.18 40.75 3.63
N ASP A 139 -16.01 40.27 2.40
CA ASP A 139 -15.61 41.02 1.21
C ASP A 139 -16.61 40.71 0.09
N GLY A 140 -17.62 41.56 -0.06
CA GLY A 140 -18.71 41.35 -1.02
C GLY A 140 -19.53 40.09 -0.73
N ASP A 141 -19.48 39.12 -1.64
CA ASP A 141 -20.15 37.82 -1.56
C ASP A 141 -19.23 36.69 -1.06
N VAL A 142 -18.09 37.04 -0.47
CA VAL A 142 -17.10 36.10 0.07
C VAL A 142 -16.79 36.42 1.53
N LEU A 143 -16.73 35.39 2.37
CA LEU A 143 -16.14 35.41 3.71
C LEU A 143 -14.71 34.89 3.63
N ARG A 144 -13.74 35.64 4.15
CA ARG A 144 -12.32 35.30 4.17
C ARG A 144 -11.84 35.04 5.59
N TYR A 145 -11.08 33.97 5.77
CA TYR A 145 -10.36 33.66 7.01
C TYR A 145 -8.94 33.22 6.63
N HIS A 146 -7.96 34.09 6.82
CA HIS A 146 -6.62 33.96 6.23
C HIS A 146 -6.71 33.68 4.72
N GLU A 147 -6.12 32.58 4.26
CA GLU A 147 -6.12 32.14 2.87
C GLU A 147 -7.47 31.51 2.45
N HIS A 148 -8.28 31.06 3.42
CA HIS A 148 -9.54 30.39 3.15
C HIS A 148 -10.62 31.37 2.67
N SER A 149 -11.41 30.93 1.70
CA SER A 149 -12.52 31.69 1.12
C SER A 149 -13.79 30.85 1.13
N PHE A 150 -14.91 31.47 1.50
CA PHE A 150 -16.23 30.82 1.59
C PHE A 150 -17.31 31.75 1.03
N PRO A 151 -18.45 31.26 0.53
CA PRO A 151 -19.53 32.13 0.05
C PRO A 151 -20.21 32.91 1.20
N HIS A 152 -20.68 34.13 0.95
CA HIS A 152 -21.42 34.95 1.91
C HIS A 152 -22.69 35.57 1.29
N PRO A 153 -23.87 35.47 1.94
CA PRO A 153 -24.15 34.59 3.09
C PRO A 153 -24.00 33.11 2.71
N GLY A 154 -23.78 32.25 3.70
CA GLY A 154 -23.59 30.82 3.48
C GLY A 154 -24.22 29.93 4.55
N HIS A 155 -24.30 28.65 4.23
CA HIS A 155 -24.92 27.57 5.01
C HIS A 155 -23.85 26.74 5.72
N TYR A 156 -22.96 27.40 6.43
CA TYR A 156 -21.89 26.76 7.19
C TYR A 156 -21.63 27.45 8.53
N ARG A 157 -20.89 26.77 9.39
CA ARG A 157 -20.32 27.30 10.63
C ARG A 157 -18.82 27.00 10.61
N LEU A 158 -18.00 28.03 10.69
CA LEU A 158 -16.57 27.85 10.93
C LEU A 158 -16.41 27.47 12.42
N VAL A 159 -15.71 26.37 12.68
CA VAL A 159 -15.45 25.85 14.04
C VAL A 159 -13.95 25.66 14.25
N ASP A 160 -13.53 25.44 15.49
CA ASP A 160 -12.12 25.18 15.84
C ASP A 160 -11.61 23.97 15.02
N TRP A 161 -10.40 24.04 14.51
CA TRP A 161 -9.81 22.96 13.69
C TRP A 161 -9.69 21.62 14.43
N ARG A 162 -9.77 21.62 15.77
CA ARG A 162 -9.79 20.41 16.60
C ARG A 162 -11.18 19.80 16.72
N GLU A 163 -12.23 20.52 16.36
CA GLU A 163 -13.56 19.94 16.21
C GLU A 163 -13.60 19.11 14.91
N GLY A 164 -14.36 18.02 14.89
CA GLY A 164 -14.55 17.26 13.66
C GLY A 164 -15.56 17.95 12.72
N PRO A 165 -15.48 17.70 11.42
CA PRO A 165 -16.37 18.33 10.45
C PRO A 165 -17.80 17.77 10.52
N GLY A 166 -18.75 18.56 10.00
CA GLY A 166 -20.13 18.12 9.79
C GLY A 166 -20.31 17.26 8.53
N TYR A 167 -19.30 16.51 8.11
CA TYR A 167 -19.34 15.67 6.90
C TYR A 167 -18.38 14.49 7.03
N ARG A 168 -18.62 13.42 6.28
CA ARG A 168 -17.70 12.29 6.17
C ARG A 168 -16.44 12.70 5.42
N ARG A 169 -15.27 12.30 5.92
CA ARG A 169 -13.96 12.56 5.30
C ARG A 169 -13.32 11.31 4.71
N PHE A 170 -12.25 11.49 3.95
CA PHE A 170 -11.21 10.48 3.81
C PHE A 170 -10.30 10.50 5.04
N PHE A 171 -10.34 9.42 5.83
CA PHE A 171 -9.63 9.32 7.11
C PHE A 171 -9.86 10.55 8.01
N ASP A 172 -8.78 11.13 8.53
CA ASP A 172 -8.75 12.34 9.35
C ASP A 172 -8.47 13.63 8.53
N VAL A 173 -8.50 13.55 7.19
CA VAL A 173 -8.13 14.65 6.29
C VAL A 173 -9.34 15.54 6.01
N SER A 174 -9.46 16.66 6.73
CA SER A 174 -10.62 17.58 6.62
C SER A 174 -10.77 18.23 5.25
N SER A 175 -9.71 18.36 4.45
CA SER A 175 -9.80 18.88 3.09
C SER A 175 -10.37 17.87 2.09
N LEU A 176 -10.62 16.61 2.46
CA LEU A 176 -11.14 15.58 1.55
C LEU A 176 -12.55 15.15 2.00
N ILE A 177 -13.58 15.68 1.34
CA ILE A 177 -14.99 15.41 1.64
C ILE A 177 -15.51 14.17 0.90
N GLY A 178 -16.24 13.31 1.62
CA GLY A 178 -16.78 12.06 1.13
C GLY A 178 -17.93 12.25 0.13
N LEU A 179 -17.79 11.61 -1.03
CA LEU A 179 -18.81 11.51 -2.07
C LEU A 179 -19.84 10.42 -1.80
N ARG A 180 -21.04 10.59 -2.35
CA ARG A 180 -22.13 9.62 -2.28
C ARG A 180 -22.30 8.86 -3.60
N VAL A 181 -21.27 8.13 -4.02
CA VAL A 181 -21.27 7.35 -5.28
C VAL A 181 -22.20 6.12 -5.26
N GLU A 182 -22.84 5.83 -4.12
CA GLU A 182 -24.01 4.95 -4.09
C GLU A 182 -25.21 5.55 -4.84
N ASP A 183 -25.30 6.88 -4.96
CA ASP A 183 -26.25 7.55 -5.83
C ASP A 183 -25.81 7.43 -7.30
N PRO A 184 -26.62 6.82 -8.18
CA PRO A 184 -26.26 6.65 -9.58
C PRO A 184 -25.94 7.97 -10.31
N SER A 185 -26.63 9.07 -9.96
CA SER A 185 -26.37 10.38 -10.58
C SER A 185 -24.99 10.93 -10.25
N VAL A 186 -24.53 10.72 -9.01
CA VAL A 186 -23.19 11.11 -8.57
C VAL A 186 -22.16 10.21 -9.22
N PHE A 187 -22.37 8.90 -9.22
CA PHE A 187 -21.51 7.93 -9.89
C PHE A 187 -21.28 8.29 -11.37
N PHE A 188 -22.33 8.49 -12.15
CA PHE A 188 -22.18 8.81 -13.58
C PHE A 188 -21.53 10.17 -13.80
N ALA A 189 -21.82 11.17 -12.97
CA ALA A 189 -21.20 12.50 -13.09
C ALA A 189 -19.71 12.47 -12.74
N THR A 190 -19.28 11.68 -11.75
CA THR A 190 -17.87 11.60 -11.36
C THR A 190 -17.03 10.66 -12.23
N HIS A 191 -17.68 9.81 -13.03
CA HIS A 191 -16.99 8.85 -13.91
C HIS A 191 -17.11 9.19 -15.40
N GLU A 192 -17.77 10.30 -15.76
CA GLU A 192 -18.05 10.67 -17.16
C GLU A 192 -16.78 10.65 -18.04
N VAL A 193 -15.70 11.30 -17.60
CA VAL A 193 -14.41 11.33 -18.32
C VAL A 193 -13.81 9.94 -18.45
N ILE A 194 -13.84 9.14 -17.39
CA ILE A 194 -13.28 7.78 -17.39
C ILE A 194 -14.02 6.90 -18.39
N PHE A 195 -15.35 7.00 -18.41
CA PHE A 195 -16.17 6.27 -19.37
C PHE A 195 -15.96 6.74 -20.80
N TRP A 196 -15.81 8.05 -21.01
CA TRP A 196 -15.45 8.59 -22.32
C TRP A 196 -14.09 8.01 -22.81
N LEU A 197 -13.08 7.92 -21.95
CA LEU A 197 -11.78 7.32 -22.30
C LEU A 197 -11.88 5.83 -22.62
N LEU A 198 -12.71 5.09 -21.89
CA LEU A 198 -13.00 3.67 -22.18
C LEU A 198 -13.75 3.51 -23.51
N ASP A 199 -14.74 4.36 -23.79
CA ASP A 199 -15.51 4.33 -25.03
C ASP A 199 -14.65 4.67 -26.26
N GLU A 200 -13.65 5.56 -26.11
CA GLU A 200 -12.64 5.84 -27.15
C GLU A 200 -11.56 4.74 -27.26
N GLY A 201 -11.53 3.77 -26.34
CA GLY A 201 -10.54 2.69 -26.33
C GLY A 201 -9.13 3.16 -25.95
N LEU A 202 -9.03 4.22 -25.14
CA LEU A 202 -7.75 4.79 -24.69
C LEU A 202 -7.28 4.24 -23.34
N VAL A 203 -8.16 3.55 -22.61
CA VAL A 203 -7.89 2.94 -21.31
C VAL A 203 -8.31 1.47 -21.37
N ASP A 204 -7.47 0.58 -20.81
CA ASP A 204 -7.63 -0.87 -20.86
C ASP A 204 -7.97 -1.48 -19.49
N GLY A 205 -7.70 -0.74 -18.41
CA GLY A 205 -7.99 -1.20 -17.05
C GLY A 205 -8.13 -0.08 -16.04
N LEU A 206 -8.68 -0.42 -14.89
CA LEU A 206 -9.04 0.50 -13.82
C LEU A 206 -8.44 0.01 -12.50
N ARG A 207 -7.90 0.93 -11.70
CA ARG A 207 -7.62 0.71 -10.28
C ARG A 207 -8.54 1.59 -9.45
N VAL A 208 -9.26 1.01 -8.50
CA VAL A 208 -10.17 1.75 -7.62
C VAL A 208 -9.47 2.05 -6.30
N ASP A 209 -9.28 3.34 -6.03
CA ASP A 209 -8.80 3.86 -4.74
C ASP A 209 -9.86 3.66 -3.64
N HIS A 210 -9.39 3.22 -2.48
CA HIS A 210 -10.17 3.21 -1.24
C HIS A 210 -11.65 2.76 -1.34
N PRO A 211 -11.95 1.58 -1.95
CA PRO A 211 -13.31 1.02 -2.00
C PRO A 211 -13.94 0.82 -0.61
N ASP A 212 -13.13 0.63 0.43
CA ASP A 212 -13.61 0.43 1.81
C ASP A 212 -14.20 1.69 2.43
N GLY A 213 -14.01 2.87 1.81
CA GLY A 213 -14.70 4.10 2.20
C GLY A 213 -16.11 4.22 1.60
N LEU A 214 -16.48 3.37 0.64
CA LEU A 214 -17.77 3.45 -0.06
C LEU A 214 -18.92 2.94 0.82
N ALA A 215 -20.12 3.50 0.59
CA ALA A 215 -21.33 3.05 1.27
C ALA A 215 -21.75 1.65 0.81
N ASP A 216 -21.65 1.40 -0.50
CA ASP A 216 -21.98 0.14 -1.15
C ASP A 216 -20.89 -0.20 -2.19
N PRO A 217 -19.75 -0.77 -1.77
CA PRO A 217 -18.67 -1.14 -2.69
C PRO A 217 -19.08 -2.23 -3.68
N ARG A 218 -19.96 -3.17 -3.29
CA ARG A 218 -20.46 -4.22 -4.18
C ARG A 218 -21.25 -3.61 -5.34
N GLY A 219 -22.27 -2.80 -5.04
CA GLY A 219 -23.07 -2.14 -6.08
C GLY A 219 -22.27 -1.11 -6.89
N TYR A 220 -21.27 -0.45 -6.29
CA TYR A 220 -20.33 0.40 -7.06
C TYR A 220 -19.55 -0.42 -8.09
N LEU A 221 -18.96 -1.55 -7.69
CA LEU A 221 -18.16 -2.38 -8.58
C LEU A 221 -19.02 -3.06 -9.65
N GLU A 222 -20.24 -3.48 -9.32
CA GLU A 222 -21.22 -3.99 -10.30
C GLU A 222 -21.52 -2.93 -11.38
N ARG A 223 -21.88 -1.70 -10.96
CA ARG A 223 -22.11 -0.58 -11.89
C ARG A 223 -20.88 -0.25 -12.73
N LEU A 224 -19.69 -0.27 -12.13
CA LEU A 224 -18.43 -0.01 -12.82
C LEU A 224 -18.13 -1.10 -13.85
N ARG A 225 -18.30 -2.37 -13.49
CA ARG A 225 -18.11 -3.53 -14.38
C ARG A 225 -19.06 -3.47 -15.57
N ASP A 226 -20.33 -3.18 -15.32
CA ASP A 226 -21.36 -3.08 -16.37
C ASP A 226 -21.06 -1.92 -17.33
N ARG A 227 -20.80 -0.72 -16.79
CA ARG A 227 -20.55 0.46 -17.63
C ARG A 227 -19.21 0.43 -18.34
N SER A 228 -18.19 -0.19 -17.74
CA SER A 228 -16.91 -0.40 -18.41
C SER A 228 -16.99 -1.54 -19.43
N GLY A 229 -18.01 -2.41 -19.44
CA GLY A 229 -18.02 -3.55 -20.35
C GLY A 229 -17.00 -4.62 -19.99
N GLY A 230 -16.68 -4.76 -18.71
CA GLY A 230 -15.81 -5.83 -18.21
C GLY A 230 -14.31 -5.59 -18.32
N HIS A 231 -13.86 -4.33 -18.44
CA HIS A 231 -12.43 -4.01 -18.40
C HIS A 231 -11.81 -4.49 -17.09
N TRP A 232 -10.53 -4.86 -17.17
CA TRP A 232 -9.79 -5.36 -16.01
C TRP A 232 -9.79 -4.30 -14.90
N THR A 233 -10.28 -4.69 -13.72
CA THR A 233 -10.49 -3.76 -12.61
C THR A 233 -9.89 -4.37 -11.35
N VAL A 234 -8.95 -3.68 -10.71
CA VAL A 234 -8.46 -4.05 -9.39
C VAL A 234 -8.83 -3.00 -8.36
N VAL A 235 -8.85 -3.39 -7.10
CA VAL A 235 -9.27 -2.52 -6.01
C VAL A 235 -8.17 -2.42 -4.96
N GLU A 236 -7.93 -1.23 -4.44
CA GLU A 236 -7.04 -1.05 -3.30
C GLU A 236 -7.75 -1.51 -2.02
N LYS A 237 -7.70 -2.80 -1.75
CA LYS A 237 -8.30 -3.38 -0.55
C LYS A 237 -7.24 -4.13 0.23
N ILE A 238 -7.14 -3.80 1.52
CA ILE A 238 -6.19 -4.43 2.43
C ILE A 238 -6.84 -5.67 3.04
N LEU A 239 -6.22 -6.83 2.83
CA LEU A 239 -6.66 -8.11 3.40
C LEU A 239 -5.79 -8.46 4.61
N ILE A 240 -6.42 -8.79 5.73
CA ILE A 240 -5.71 -9.13 6.98
C ILE A 240 -5.80 -10.63 7.25
N GLY A 241 -4.66 -11.27 7.55
CA GLY A 241 -4.58 -12.68 7.93
C GLY A 241 -5.24 -13.64 6.93
N PRO A 242 -6.30 -14.37 7.33
CA PRO A 242 -6.99 -15.31 6.46
C PRO A 242 -8.08 -14.66 5.59
N GLU A 243 -8.33 -13.35 5.71
CA GLU A 243 -9.35 -12.65 4.93
C GLU A 243 -9.18 -12.89 3.42
N ARG A 244 -10.30 -13.00 2.71
CA ARG A 244 -10.35 -13.09 1.26
C ARG A 244 -11.14 -11.91 0.70
N LEU A 245 -10.85 -11.55 -0.55
CA LEU A 245 -11.65 -10.57 -1.26
C LEU A 245 -13.07 -11.12 -1.43
N GLN A 246 -14.07 -10.25 -1.27
CA GLN A 246 -15.48 -10.63 -1.35
C GLN A 246 -15.78 -11.29 -2.71
N PRO A 247 -16.33 -12.51 -2.74
CA PRO A 247 -16.45 -13.30 -3.97
C PRO A 247 -17.46 -12.73 -4.98
N ASP A 248 -18.38 -11.88 -4.50
CA ASP A 248 -19.39 -11.19 -5.32
C ASP A 248 -18.96 -9.80 -5.77
N TRP A 249 -17.74 -9.35 -5.44
CA TRP A 249 -17.21 -8.11 -5.98
C TRP A 249 -16.86 -8.28 -7.45
N ALA A 250 -17.47 -7.44 -8.29
CA ALA A 250 -17.23 -7.43 -9.73
C ALA A 250 -15.89 -6.78 -10.11
N CYS A 251 -14.78 -7.27 -9.54
CA CYS A 251 -13.40 -6.89 -9.86
C CYS A 251 -12.53 -8.15 -10.13
N ASP A 252 -11.28 -7.95 -10.53
CA ASP A 252 -10.33 -8.99 -10.93
C ASP A 252 -9.33 -9.34 -9.80
N GLY A 253 -9.29 -8.52 -8.74
CA GLY A 253 -8.50 -8.74 -7.54
C GLY A 253 -8.12 -7.44 -6.80
N THR A 254 -7.11 -7.53 -5.93
CA THR A 254 -6.56 -6.41 -5.17
C THR A 254 -5.42 -5.72 -5.94
N THR A 255 -4.85 -4.65 -5.36
CA THR A 255 -3.56 -4.07 -5.78
C THR A 255 -2.33 -4.84 -5.25
N GLY A 256 -2.52 -5.92 -4.48
CA GLY A 256 -1.47 -6.89 -4.17
C GLY A 256 -0.70 -6.73 -2.86
N TYR A 257 -1.18 -5.94 -1.88
CA TYR A 257 -0.54 -5.86 -0.55
C TYR A 257 -0.57 -7.19 0.21
N ASP A 258 -1.63 -7.97 0.02
CA ASP A 258 -1.74 -9.34 0.49
C ASP A 258 -0.59 -10.21 -0.04
N VAL A 259 -0.26 -10.05 -1.33
CA VAL A 259 0.88 -10.73 -1.96
C VAL A 259 2.22 -10.20 -1.44
N LEU A 260 2.36 -8.87 -1.32
CA LEU A 260 3.57 -8.23 -0.79
C LEU A 260 3.97 -8.84 0.55
N ASN A 261 3.03 -8.94 1.48
CA ASN A 261 3.29 -9.45 2.83
C ASN A 261 3.66 -10.95 2.83
N ARG A 262 3.04 -11.75 1.95
CA ARG A 262 3.39 -13.18 1.79
C ARG A 262 4.77 -13.37 1.17
N VAL A 263 5.10 -12.61 0.12
CA VAL A 263 6.44 -12.67 -0.50
C VAL A 263 7.49 -12.22 0.51
N ASN A 264 7.26 -11.13 1.25
CA ASN A 264 8.17 -10.68 2.31
C ASN A 264 8.39 -11.77 3.37
N GLY A 265 7.32 -12.44 3.82
CA GLY A 265 7.38 -13.54 4.77
C GLY A 265 8.23 -14.74 4.33
N LEU A 266 8.35 -15.01 3.02
CA LEU A 266 9.24 -16.08 2.54
C LEU A 266 10.70 -15.86 2.92
N PHE A 267 11.15 -14.61 2.99
CA PHE A 267 12.55 -14.24 3.20
C PHE A 267 12.87 -13.89 4.66
N VAL A 268 11.91 -14.05 5.57
CA VAL A 268 12.08 -13.86 7.02
C VAL A 268 12.25 -15.22 7.69
N ASP A 269 13.30 -15.37 8.52
CA ASP A 269 13.54 -16.54 9.36
C ASP A 269 12.64 -16.49 10.60
N PRO A 270 11.69 -17.43 10.78
CA PRO A 270 10.86 -17.48 11.98
C PRO A 270 11.68 -17.63 13.27
N ALA A 271 12.88 -18.21 13.21
CA ALA A 271 13.78 -18.34 14.37
C ALA A 271 14.27 -16.97 14.89
N GLY A 272 14.21 -15.92 14.08
CA GLY A 272 14.56 -14.56 14.48
C GLY A 272 13.56 -13.89 15.42
N LYS A 273 12.33 -14.41 15.55
CA LYS A 273 11.24 -13.76 16.31
C LYS A 273 11.62 -13.50 17.77
N GLU A 274 11.89 -14.56 18.52
CA GLU A 274 12.14 -14.46 19.96
C GLU A 274 13.33 -13.53 20.30
N PRO A 275 14.52 -13.68 19.69
CA PRO A 275 15.64 -12.81 20.02
C PRO A 275 15.43 -11.35 19.58
N LEU A 276 14.77 -11.09 18.45
CA LEU A 276 14.49 -9.71 18.00
C LEU A 276 13.43 -9.03 18.87
N VAL A 277 12.38 -9.74 19.30
CA VAL A 277 11.40 -9.21 20.27
C VAL A 277 12.08 -8.90 21.60
N ARG A 278 12.93 -9.81 22.09
CA ARG A 278 13.70 -9.59 23.33
C ARG A 278 14.58 -8.36 23.24
N LEU A 279 15.31 -8.19 22.14
CA LEU A 279 16.16 -7.03 21.88
C LEU A 279 15.34 -5.74 21.83
N PHE A 280 14.22 -5.75 21.12
CA PHE A 280 13.29 -4.61 21.05
C PHE A 280 12.79 -4.21 22.44
N THR A 281 12.31 -5.15 23.24
CA THR A 281 11.84 -4.91 24.60
C THR A 281 12.96 -4.36 25.50
N GLU A 282 14.16 -4.96 25.43
CA GLU A 282 15.34 -4.51 26.19
C GLU A 282 15.71 -3.06 25.88
N LEU A 283 15.78 -2.70 24.58
CA LEU A 283 16.28 -1.39 24.17
C LEU A 283 15.23 -0.29 24.28
N THR A 284 13.96 -0.59 24.02
CA THR A 284 12.89 0.42 23.94
C THR A 284 12.08 0.55 25.22
N GLY A 285 12.12 -0.46 26.10
CA GLY A 285 11.17 -0.62 27.20
C GLY A 285 9.72 -0.79 26.73
N GLY A 286 9.52 -1.14 25.45
CA GLY A 286 8.23 -1.38 24.82
C GLY A 286 7.61 -2.73 25.23
N PRO A 287 6.35 -2.98 24.82
CA PRO A 287 5.65 -4.22 25.14
C PRO A 287 6.14 -5.40 24.28
N GLU A 288 6.08 -6.61 24.86
CA GLU A 288 6.45 -7.85 24.16
C GLU A 288 5.42 -8.22 23.08
N ASP A 289 4.14 -7.95 23.32
CA ASP A 289 3.03 -8.35 22.44
C ASP A 289 2.50 -7.18 21.60
N TYR A 290 2.25 -7.47 20.32
CA TYR A 290 1.72 -6.52 19.35
C TYR A 290 0.22 -6.22 19.52
N ARG A 291 -0.60 -7.25 19.77
CA ARG A 291 -2.07 -7.12 19.75
C ARG A 291 -2.60 -6.09 20.77
N PRO A 292 -2.07 -5.98 22.00
CA PRO A 292 -2.41 -4.90 22.92
C PRO A 292 -2.06 -3.50 22.39
N VAL A 293 -0.90 -3.35 21.73
CA VAL A 293 -0.47 -2.08 21.10
C VAL A 293 -1.44 -1.66 20.02
N MET A 294 -1.85 -2.60 19.17
CA MET A 294 -2.84 -2.37 18.11
C MET A 294 -4.18 -1.89 18.70
N ALA A 295 -4.69 -2.56 19.74
CA ALA A 295 -5.95 -2.20 20.38
C ALA A 295 -5.90 -0.84 21.10
N GLU A 296 -4.78 -0.51 21.74
CA GLU A 296 -4.56 0.81 22.34
C GLU A 296 -4.49 1.90 21.27
N ALA A 297 -3.71 1.69 20.20
CA ALA A 297 -3.55 2.67 19.14
C ALA A 297 -4.88 2.97 18.40
N LYS A 298 -5.73 1.95 18.16
CA LYS A 298 -7.08 2.15 17.61
C LYS A 298 -7.97 2.99 18.53
N ARG A 299 -7.94 2.76 19.84
CA ARG A 299 -8.68 3.57 20.83
C ARG A 299 -8.20 5.01 20.85
N GLU A 300 -6.88 5.22 20.84
CA GLU A 300 -6.30 6.56 20.85
C GLU A 300 -6.68 7.37 19.60
N VAL A 301 -6.65 6.79 18.40
CA VAL A 301 -7.06 7.54 17.19
C VAL A 301 -8.55 7.83 17.15
N LEU A 302 -9.40 6.96 17.73
CA LEU A 302 -10.82 7.23 17.90
C LEU A 302 -11.05 8.49 18.75
N ASP A 303 -10.35 8.57 19.89
CA ASP A 303 -10.43 9.71 20.80
C ASP A 303 -9.85 11.00 20.19
N LEU A 304 -8.78 10.89 19.40
CA LEU A 304 -8.11 12.04 18.80
C LEU A 304 -8.84 12.60 17.57
N PHE A 305 -9.38 11.75 16.69
CA PHE A 305 -9.73 12.16 15.33
C PHE A 305 -11.16 11.84 14.90
N PHE A 306 -11.82 10.87 15.54
CA PHE A 306 -13.09 10.30 15.05
C PHE A 306 -14.28 10.54 15.97
N GLY A 307 -14.21 11.54 16.84
CA GLY A 307 -15.31 11.89 17.75
C GLY A 307 -16.62 12.26 17.02
N SER A 308 -16.54 12.86 15.83
CA SER A 308 -17.75 13.22 15.06
C SER A 308 -18.43 11.99 14.46
N GLU A 309 -17.65 11.06 13.93
CA GLU A 309 -18.08 9.78 13.38
C GLU A 309 -18.69 8.90 14.47
N VAL A 310 -18.04 8.81 15.64
CA VAL A 310 -18.56 8.09 16.82
C VAL A 310 -19.88 8.68 17.30
N ASN A 311 -19.96 10.01 17.43
CA ASN A 311 -21.20 10.68 17.87
C ASN A 311 -22.34 10.49 16.86
N ARG A 312 -22.05 10.52 15.56
CA ARG A 312 -23.04 10.25 14.52
C ARG A 312 -23.55 8.81 14.60
N LEU A 313 -22.65 7.85 14.78
CA LEU A 313 -23.02 6.45 14.96
C LEU A 313 -23.84 6.20 16.23
N ALA A 314 -23.48 6.83 17.34
CA ALA A 314 -24.25 6.74 18.58
C ALA A 314 -25.69 7.25 18.38
N ARG A 315 -25.88 8.36 17.63
CA ARG A 315 -27.22 8.84 17.27
C ARG A 315 -27.97 7.88 16.35
N ALA A 316 -27.29 7.32 15.34
CA ALA A 316 -27.90 6.42 14.36
C ALA A 316 -28.31 5.05 14.95
N THR A 317 -27.62 4.61 16.00
CA THR A 317 -27.83 3.31 16.68
C THR A 317 -28.60 3.42 18.00
N GLY A 318 -28.72 4.63 18.56
CA GLY A 318 -29.24 4.85 19.92
C GLY A 318 -28.36 4.27 21.03
N CYS A 319 -27.15 3.83 20.71
CA CYS A 319 -26.21 3.23 21.65
C CYS A 319 -25.26 4.26 22.26
N ASP A 320 -24.60 3.88 23.35
CA ASP A 320 -23.60 4.72 24.02
C ASP A 320 -22.36 4.93 23.11
N PRO A 321 -21.86 6.18 22.93
CA PRO A 321 -20.61 6.45 22.22
C PRO A 321 -19.43 5.57 22.67
N ALA A 322 -19.33 5.25 23.96
CA ALA A 322 -18.27 4.39 24.48
C ALA A 322 -18.40 2.92 24.02
N ALA A 323 -19.62 2.44 23.76
CA ALA A 323 -19.84 1.13 23.16
C ALA A 323 -19.45 1.13 21.67
N VAL A 324 -19.76 2.22 20.96
CA VAL A 324 -19.34 2.42 19.56
C VAL A 324 -17.82 2.40 19.43
N SER A 325 -17.11 3.20 20.24
CA SER A 325 -15.64 3.21 20.23
C SER A 325 -15.03 1.85 20.57
N GLN A 326 -15.59 1.12 21.54
CA GLN A 326 -15.13 -0.23 21.87
C GLN A 326 -15.22 -1.18 20.68
N LEU A 327 -16.38 -1.24 20.01
CA LEU A 327 -16.57 -2.15 18.88
C LEU A 327 -15.68 -1.76 17.70
N LEU A 328 -15.61 -0.47 17.35
CA LEU A 328 -14.73 0.03 16.28
C LEU A 328 -13.26 -0.33 16.54
N ALA A 329 -12.78 -0.18 17.78
CA ALA A 329 -11.40 -0.53 18.13
C ALA A 329 -11.14 -2.05 18.11
N ALA A 330 -12.17 -2.86 18.38
CA ALA A 330 -12.06 -4.31 18.44
C ALA A 330 -12.14 -4.99 17.06
N MET A 331 -12.57 -4.28 16.01
CA MET A 331 -12.67 -4.86 14.67
C MET A 331 -11.34 -5.46 14.20
N PRO A 332 -11.29 -6.77 13.83
CA PRO A 332 -10.06 -7.46 13.47
C PRO A 332 -9.61 -7.20 12.02
N VAL A 333 -10.54 -6.78 11.16
CA VAL A 333 -10.32 -6.46 9.74
C VAL A 333 -10.73 -5.02 9.45
N TYR A 334 -10.43 -4.54 8.24
CA TYR A 334 -10.75 -3.18 7.81
C TYR A 334 -12.25 -2.86 7.91
N ARG A 335 -13.13 -3.77 7.51
CA ARG A 335 -14.58 -3.71 7.73
C ARG A 335 -15.22 -5.07 7.42
N ALA A 336 -16.36 -5.34 8.05
CA ALA A 336 -17.30 -6.36 7.60
C ALA A 336 -18.22 -5.75 6.52
N TYR A 337 -18.75 -6.56 5.60
CA TYR A 337 -19.57 -6.08 4.48
C TYR A 337 -21.01 -6.49 4.65
N THR A 338 -21.89 -5.52 4.87
CA THR A 338 -23.33 -5.74 5.04
C THR A 338 -24.10 -4.70 4.23
N VAL A 339 -25.05 -5.16 3.43
CA VAL A 339 -25.88 -4.29 2.60
C VAL A 339 -27.22 -4.06 3.29
N PRO A 340 -27.63 -2.79 3.55
CA PRO A 340 -28.89 -2.51 4.21
C PRO A 340 -30.09 -3.12 3.50
N GLY A 341 -30.94 -3.81 4.26
CA GLY A 341 -32.15 -4.47 3.74
C GLY A 341 -31.91 -5.87 3.16
N GLU A 342 -30.67 -6.35 3.15
CA GLU A 342 -30.32 -7.74 2.86
C GLU A 342 -29.91 -8.48 4.14
N GLU A 343 -29.95 -9.81 4.09
CA GLU A 343 -29.42 -10.63 5.19
C GLU A 343 -27.89 -10.49 5.23
N PRO A 344 -27.27 -10.16 6.37
CA PRO A 344 -25.83 -10.06 6.49
C PRO A 344 -25.13 -11.39 6.15
N PRO A 345 -24.02 -11.37 5.38
CA PRO A 345 -23.24 -12.57 5.12
C PRO A 345 -22.76 -13.22 6.44
N PRO A 346 -22.76 -14.56 6.57
CA PRO A 346 -22.31 -15.24 7.78
C PRO A 346 -20.91 -14.82 8.25
N GLU A 347 -19.97 -14.66 7.32
CA GLU A 347 -18.61 -14.18 7.62
C GLU A 347 -18.61 -12.77 8.26
N SER A 348 -19.49 -11.87 7.79
CA SER A 348 -19.61 -10.53 8.37
C SER A 348 -20.21 -10.57 9.77
N VAL A 349 -21.18 -11.45 10.03
CA VAL A 349 -21.71 -11.68 11.38
C VAL A 349 -20.62 -12.21 12.30
N GLU A 350 -19.88 -13.24 11.87
CA GLU A 350 -18.78 -13.83 12.65
C GLU A 350 -17.69 -12.81 12.99
N ILE A 351 -17.30 -11.95 12.04
CA ILE A 351 -16.30 -10.89 12.27
C ILE A 351 -16.77 -9.90 13.35
N VAL A 352 -18.03 -9.43 13.26
CA VAL A 352 -18.56 -8.43 14.20
C VAL A 352 -18.79 -9.05 15.59
N GLU A 353 -19.27 -10.29 15.65
CA GLU A 353 -19.45 -11.02 16.91
C GLU A 353 -18.10 -11.33 17.59
N LEU A 354 -17.08 -11.69 16.81
CA LEU A 354 -15.72 -11.88 17.31
C LEU A 354 -15.17 -10.58 17.91
N ALA A 355 -15.32 -9.45 17.22
CA ALA A 355 -14.92 -8.14 17.75
C ALA A 355 -15.67 -7.80 19.05
N ALA A 356 -16.96 -8.13 19.13
CA ALA A 356 -17.77 -7.87 20.31
C ALA A 356 -17.45 -8.78 21.52
N ALA A 357 -16.84 -9.96 21.30
CA ALA A 357 -16.55 -10.92 22.36
C ALA A 357 -15.58 -10.39 23.41
N ASP A 358 -14.63 -9.55 22.99
CA ASP A 358 -13.63 -8.92 23.87
C ASP A 358 -14.10 -7.56 24.43
N CYS A 359 -15.32 -7.14 24.11
CA CYS A 359 -15.90 -5.88 24.54
C CYS A 359 -16.76 -6.01 25.80
N SER A 360 -17.09 -4.87 26.42
CA SER A 360 -18.07 -4.86 27.53
C SER A 360 -19.48 -5.29 27.07
N PRO A 361 -20.33 -5.82 27.97
CA PRO A 361 -21.71 -6.22 27.63
C PRO A 361 -22.57 -5.11 27.01
N ALA A 362 -22.18 -3.84 27.19
CA ALA A 362 -22.85 -2.69 26.59
C ALA A 362 -22.76 -2.65 25.05
N VAL A 363 -21.82 -3.39 24.44
CA VAL A 363 -21.68 -3.49 22.98
C VAL A 363 -22.72 -4.42 22.35
N ARG A 364 -23.36 -5.32 23.12
CA ARG A 364 -24.29 -6.32 22.55
C ARG A 364 -25.46 -5.70 21.75
N PRO A 365 -26.15 -4.65 22.21
CA PRO A 365 -27.19 -4.00 21.40
C PRO A 365 -26.64 -3.39 20.11
N LEU A 366 -25.42 -2.85 20.15
CA LEU A 366 -24.77 -2.25 18.98
C LEU A 366 -24.49 -3.28 17.87
N VAL A 367 -24.10 -4.51 18.23
CA VAL A 367 -23.89 -5.61 17.24
C VAL A 367 -25.12 -5.81 16.38
N HIS A 368 -26.31 -5.82 17.00
CA HIS A 368 -27.56 -5.93 16.25
C HIS A 368 -27.77 -4.72 15.33
N GLU A 369 -27.54 -3.51 15.81
CA GLU A 369 -27.77 -2.29 15.01
C GLU A 369 -26.82 -2.15 13.81
N VAL A 370 -25.56 -2.56 13.94
CA VAL A 370 -24.58 -2.44 12.84
C VAL A 370 -24.71 -3.53 11.78
N LEU A 371 -25.42 -4.63 12.10
CA LEU A 371 -25.70 -5.73 11.16
C LEU A 371 -27.13 -5.65 10.58
N TYR A 372 -28.12 -5.32 11.40
CA TYR A 372 -29.55 -5.43 11.06
C TYR A 372 -30.35 -4.14 11.29
N GLY A 373 -29.70 -3.08 11.79
CA GLY A 373 -30.36 -1.83 12.16
C GLY A 373 -30.68 -0.92 10.97
N SER A 374 -30.65 0.38 11.21
CA SER A 374 -30.94 1.36 10.16
C SER A 374 -29.85 1.36 9.06
N PRO A 375 -30.19 1.74 7.81
CA PRO A 375 -29.18 1.90 6.76
C PRO A 375 -28.03 2.83 7.16
N GLU A 376 -28.30 3.88 7.92
CA GLU A 376 -27.26 4.79 8.41
C GLU A 376 -26.34 4.10 9.41
N ALA A 377 -26.87 3.34 10.38
CA ALA A 377 -26.06 2.58 11.34
C ALA A 377 -25.15 1.57 10.64
N ILE A 378 -25.73 0.75 9.75
CA ILE A 378 -25.01 -0.29 8.99
C ILE A 378 -23.90 0.34 8.14
N VAL A 379 -24.21 1.34 7.33
CA VAL A 379 -23.26 1.93 6.37
C VAL A 379 -22.15 2.71 7.10
N ARG A 380 -22.52 3.58 8.05
CA ARG A 380 -21.55 4.46 8.71
C ARG A 380 -20.58 3.69 9.60
N PHE A 381 -21.03 2.59 10.20
CA PHE A 381 -20.15 1.77 11.02
C PHE A 381 -19.04 1.21 10.15
N GLN A 382 -19.41 0.57 9.04
CA GLN A 382 -18.47 -0.02 8.11
C GLN A 382 -17.53 1.02 7.48
N GLN A 383 -18.02 2.21 7.11
CA GLN A 383 -17.18 3.30 6.58
C GLN A 383 -16.23 3.92 7.62
N THR A 384 -16.49 3.72 8.91
CA THR A 384 -15.63 4.22 10.00
C THR A 384 -14.57 3.19 10.41
N CYS A 385 -14.87 1.89 10.29
CA CYS A 385 -13.92 0.81 10.61
C CYS A 385 -12.60 0.94 9.82
N GLY A 386 -12.67 1.21 8.52
CA GLY A 386 -11.49 1.33 7.65
C GLY A 386 -10.52 2.42 8.10
N PRO A 387 -10.97 3.68 8.26
CA PRO A 387 -10.19 4.77 8.84
C PRO A 387 -9.57 4.45 10.21
N VAL A 388 -10.33 3.82 11.11
CA VAL A 388 -9.83 3.45 12.44
C VAL A 388 -8.71 2.41 12.33
N MET A 389 -8.86 1.43 11.43
CA MET A 389 -7.81 0.45 11.14
C MET A 389 -6.57 1.12 10.55
N ALA A 390 -6.70 1.92 9.50
CA ALA A 390 -5.56 2.57 8.85
C ALA A 390 -4.82 3.51 9.81
N LYS A 391 -5.53 4.42 10.48
CA LYS A 391 -4.91 5.41 11.38
C LYS A 391 -4.39 4.78 12.67
N GLY A 392 -5.13 3.81 13.22
CA GLY A 392 -4.78 3.14 14.47
C GLY A 392 -3.68 2.10 14.31
N VAL A 393 -3.64 1.40 13.17
CA VAL A 393 -2.67 0.34 12.93
C VAL A 393 -1.51 0.83 12.09
N GLU A 394 -1.76 1.14 10.82
CA GLU A 394 -0.70 1.45 9.87
C GLU A 394 0.08 2.72 10.21
N ASP A 395 -0.64 3.74 10.68
CA ASP A 395 -0.08 5.06 11.01
C ASP A 395 0.13 5.25 12.52
N THR A 396 0.00 4.20 13.34
CA THR A 396 0.29 4.30 14.78
C THR A 396 0.92 3.03 15.34
N ALA A 397 0.20 1.90 15.38
CA ALA A 397 0.71 0.66 15.97
C ALA A 397 1.99 0.15 15.29
N LEU A 398 2.08 0.26 13.96
CA LEU A 398 3.27 -0.13 13.21
C LEU A 398 4.50 0.74 13.52
N TYR A 399 4.31 1.93 14.10
CA TYR A 399 5.36 2.82 14.60
C TYR A 399 5.58 2.69 16.11
N ARG A 400 4.93 1.73 16.78
CA ARG A 400 5.05 1.47 18.23
C ARG A 400 5.56 0.07 18.56
N TRP A 401 5.38 -0.89 17.67
CA TRP A 401 5.88 -2.26 17.83
C TRP A 401 6.56 -2.72 16.54
N TYR A 402 7.88 -2.74 16.54
CA TYR A 402 8.73 -2.99 15.36
C TYR A 402 10.01 -3.78 15.69
N PRO A 403 9.91 -4.97 16.32
CA PRO A 403 11.08 -5.84 16.48
C PRO A 403 11.85 -6.08 15.19
N LEU A 404 11.10 -6.18 14.07
CA LEU A 404 11.63 -6.28 12.71
C LEU A 404 10.77 -5.46 11.73
N SER A 405 11.25 -4.28 11.36
CA SER A 405 10.45 -3.27 10.64
C SER A 405 10.11 -3.59 9.18
N CYS A 406 10.65 -4.67 8.58
CA CYS A 406 10.16 -5.12 7.28
C CYS A 406 8.78 -5.78 7.35
N LEU A 407 8.34 -6.20 8.53
CA LEU A 407 6.99 -6.74 8.73
C LEU A 407 5.95 -5.63 9.01
N ASN A 408 6.44 -4.41 9.27
CA ASN A 408 5.63 -3.22 9.52
C ASN A 408 5.27 -2.52 8.20
N GLU A 409 4.46 -3.19 7.39
CA GLU A 409 3.94 -2.69 6.11
C GLU A 409 2.43 -2.50 6.09
N VAL A 410 1.94 -1.84 5.04
CA VAL A 410 0.51 -1.76 4.71
C VAL A 410 -0.08 -3.18 4.62
N GLY A 411 -1.14 -3.44 5.40
CA GLY A 411 -1.72 -4.78 5.56
C GLY A 411 -0.86 -5.83 6.27
N GLY A 412 0.29 -5.45 6.82
CA GLY A 412 1.21 -6.36 7.51
C GLY A 412 0.74 -6.71 8.93
N GLU A 413 1.03 -7.95 9.35
CA GLU A 413 0.84 -8.42 10.72
C GLU A 413 2.21 -8.66 11.36
N PRO A 414 2.81 -7.66 12.03
CA PRO A 414 4.22 -7.73 12.41
C PRO A 414 4.53 -8.81 13.44
N ASP A 415 3.52 -9.35 14.14
CA ASP A 415 3.66 -10.48 15.05
C ASP A 415 3.72 -11.85 14.36
N VAL A 416 3.49 -11.91 13.05
CA VAL A 416 3.62 -13.10 12.21
C VAL A 416 4.99 -13.10 11.52
N PHE A 417 5.93 -13.87 12.07
CA PHE A 417 7.31 -13.95 11.57
C PHE A 417 7.47 -15.05 10.52
N GLY A 418 7.51 -14.63 9.26
CA GLY A 418 7.79 -15.49 8.12
C GLY A 418 6.66 -16.45 7.76
N ILE A 419 6.82 -17.11 6.61
CA ILE A 419 5.95 -18.22 6.16
C ILE A 419 6.81 -19.33 5.56
N SER A 420 6.31 -20.56 5.60
CA SER A 420 6.94 -21.70 4.93
C SER A 420 6.79 -21.63 3.41
N VAL A 421 7.64 -22.38 2.70
CA VAL A 421 7.56 -22.53 1.23
C VAL A 421 6.24 -23.21 0.83
N GLU A 422 5.80 -24.18 1.63
CA GLU A 422 4.53 -24.89 1.45
C GLU A 422 3.32 -23.96 1.57
N GLU A 423 3.24 -23.16 2.64
CA GLU A 423 2.16 -22.18 2.81
C GLU A 423 2.12 -21.15 1.67
N PHE A 424 3.29 -20.73 1.17
CA PHE A 424 3.33 -19.83 0.01
C PHE A 424 2.85 -20.50 -1.28
N HIS A 425 3.18 -21.78 -1.49
CA HIS A 425 2.70 -22.55 -2.63
C HIS A 425 1.19 -22.76 -2.60
N GLU A 426 0.62 -23.04 -1.42
CA GLU A 426 -0.83 -23.14 -1.20
C GLU A 426 -1.51 -21.80 -1.52
N PHE A 427 -0.97 -20.69 -0.99
CA PHE A 427 -1.45 -19.35 -1.31
C PHE A 427 -1.46 -19.09 -2.82
N CYS A 428 -0.36 -19.37 -3.53
CA CYS A 428 -0.29 -19.22 -5.00
C CYS A 428 -1.34 -20.07 -5.74
N GLY A 429 -1.69 -21.25 -5.21
CA GLY A 429 -2.69 -22.14 -5.80
C GLY A 429 -4.13 -21.60 -5.72
N GLU A 430 -4.42 -20.74 -4.75
CA GLU A 430 -5.74 -20.14 -4.52
C GLU A 430 -5.91 -18.75 -5.17
N MET A 431 -4.81 -18.14 -5.63
CA MET A 431 -4.84 -16.79 -6.18
C MET A 431 -5.66 -16.70 -7.47
N SER A 432 -6.43 -15.61 -7.60
CA SER A 432 -6.94 -15.18 -8.90
C SER A 432 -5.77 -14.97 -9.86
N PRO A 433 -5.79 -15.55 -11.08
CA PRO A 433 -4.72 -15.34 -12.06
C PRO A 433 -4.63 -13.89 -12.57
N TYR A 434 -5.59 -13.05 -12.23
CA TYR A 434 -5.69 -11.65 -12.68
C TYR A 434 -5.66 -10.62 -11.55
N THR A 435 -5.48 -11.02 -10.28
CA THR A 435 -5.19 -10.07 -9.20
C THR A 435 -3.84 -9.40 -9.43
N MET A 436 -3.65 -8.16 -8.97
CA MET A 436 -2.34 -7.54 -9.03
C MET A 436 -1.42 -8.16 -7.95
N THR A 437 -0.13 -8.23 -8.23
CA THR A 437 0.90 -8.53 -7.24
C THR A 437 1.85 -7.33 -7.15
N THR A 438 2.26 -6.91 -5.96
CA THR A 438 3.18 -5.77 -5.81
C THR A 438 4.24 -6.04 -4.75
N LEU A 439 5.34 -5.29 -4.82
CA LEU A 439 6.37 -5.23 -3.77
C LEU A 439 6.63 -3.79 -3.30
N SER A 440 6.32 -2.77 -4.09
CA SER A 440 6.48 -1.37 -3.69
C SER A 440 5.35 -0.58 -4.28
N THR A 441 4.86 0.41 -3.54
CA THR A 441 3.83 1.33 -4.02
C THR A 441 4.18 2.73 -3.55
N HIS A 442 3.35 3.70 -3.92
CA HIS A 442 3.43 5.06 -3.40
C HIS A 442 3.00 5.19 -1.93
N ASP A 443 2.50 4.12 -1.30
CA ASP A 443 2.02 4.10 0.09
C ASP A 443 2.71 3.05 0.98
N THR A 444 3.50 2.14 0.41
CA THR A 444 4.34 1.24 1.22
C THR A 444 5.24 2.04 2.16
N LYS A 445 5.36 1.60 3.42
CA LYS A 445 6.13 2.31 4.45
C LYS A 445 7.64 2.24 4.18
N ARG A 446 8.11 1.21 3.47
CA ARG A 446 9.48 1.04 2.95
C ARG A 446 9.43 0.40 1.56
N SER A 447 10.36 0.75 0.67
CA SER A 447 10.53 0.06 -0.61
C SER A 447 11.03 -1.38 -0.43
N GLU A 448 10.86 -2.18 -1.47
CA GLU A 448 11.20 -3.61 -1.50
C GLU A 448 12.66 -3.94 -1.15
N ASP A 449 13.65 -3.13 -1.53
CA ASP A 449 15.06 -3.43 -1.22
C ASP A 449 15.45 -3.01 0.21
N VAL A 450 14.77 -2.01 0.78
CA VAL A 450 14.87 -1.71 2.21
C VAL A 450 14.35 -2.90 3.01
N ARG A 451 13.20 -3.47 2.63
CA ARG A 451 12.65 -4.67 3.28
C ARG A 451 13.53 -5.90 3.05
N ALA A 452 14.12 -6.05 1.88
CA ALA A 452 15.08 -7.13 1.60
C ALA A 452 16.30 -7.08 2.55
N ARG A 453 16.88 -5.90 2.79
CA ARG A 453 17.97 -5.74 3.79
C ARG A 453 17.51 -6.02 5.21
N LEU A 454 16.36 -5.46 5.60
CA LEU A 454 15.80 -5.68 6.93
C LEU A 454 15.54 -7.16 7.22
N SER A 455 15.03 -7.92 6.24
CA SER A 455 14.72 -9.35 6.43
C SER A 455 15.95 -10.18 6.83
N VAL A 456 17.16 -9.79 6.42
CA VAL A 456 18.42 -10.46 6.81
C VAL A 456 18.65 -10.45 8.32
N LEU A 457 18.13 -9.42 9.03
CA LEU A 457 18.28 -9.32 10.48
C LEU A 457 17.59 -10.47 11.24
N SER A 458 16.59 -11.12 10.63
CA SER A 458 15.95 -12.31 11.19
C SER A 458 16.89 -13.52 11.29
N GLU A 459 17.92 -13.58 10.44
CA GLU A 459 18.94 -14.63 10.46
C GLU A 459 20.16 -14.26 11.32
N LEU A 460 20.37 -12.97 11.57
CA LEU A 460 21.51 -12.40 12.31
C LEU A 460 21.10 -11.66 13.61
N PRO A 461 20.20 -12.19 14.45
CA PRO A 461 19.66 -11.42 15.57
C PRO A 461 20.72 -11.01 16.61
N GLU A 462 21.72 -11.86 16.87
CA GLU A 462 22.77 -11.57 17.86
C GLU A 462 23.79 -10.55 17.35
N GLU A 463 24.16 -10.62 16.08
CA GLU A 463 25.07 -9.64 15.47
C GLU A 463 24.39 -8.28 15.35
N TRP A 464 23.11 -8.27 14.99
CA TRP A 464 22.28 -7.06 15.00
C TRP A 464 22.21 -6.46 16.40
N ALA A 465 21.94 -7.28 17.42
CA ALA A 465 21.91 -6.83 18.81
C ALA A 465 23.25 -6.20 19.25
N ALA A 466 24.38 -6.80 18.88
CA ALA A 466 25.70 -6.26 19.19
C ALA A 466 25.94 -4.91 18.51
N ALA A 467 25.60 -4.78 17.23
CA ALA A 467 25.77 -3.55 16.45
C ALA A 467 24.93 -2.41 17.02
N VAL A 468 23.64 -2.65 17.26
CA VAL A 468 22.75 -1.63 17.82
C VAL A 468 23.19 -1.20 19.22
N ARG A 469 23.57 -2.14 20.08
CA ARG A 469 24.08 -1.79 21.42
C ARG A 469 25.36 -0.95 21.36
N ASP A 470 26.19 -1.11 20.32
CA ASP A 470 27.38 -0.29 20.13
C ASP A 470 27.05 1.14 19.66
N TRP A 471 26.19 1.26 18.66
CA TRP A 471 25.73 2.57 18.19
C TRP A 471 24.97 3.33 19.28
N SER A 472 24.04 2.67 19.97
CA SER A 472 23.28 3.26 21.08
C SER A 472 24.15 3.63 22.29
N ARG A 473 25.33 3.01 22.47
CA ARG A 473 26.32 3.46 23.49
C ARG A 473 27.01 4.76 23.10
N THR A 474 27.14 5.04 21.80
CA THR A 474 27.83 6.20 21.27
C THR A 474 26.87 7.37 21.05
N LEU A 475 25.66 7.08 20.58
CA LEU A 475 24.63 8.07 20.29
C LEU A 475 23.26 7.53 20.69
N ALA A 476 22.55 8.26 21.54
CA ALA A 476 21.19 7.94 21.95
C ALA A 476 20.35 9.22 22.02
N PHE A 477 19.05 9.10 21.78
CA PHE A 477 18.10 10.22 21.81
C PHE A 477 16.79 9.83 22.51
N ASP A 478 16.00 8.96 21.89
CA ASP A 478 14.73 8.45 22.41
C ASP A 478 14.74 6.93 22.19
N PRO A 479 14.89 6.10 23.24
CA PRO A 479 15.12 4.67 23.06
C PRO A 479 14.10 3.97 22.16
N ARG A 480 12.84 4.44 22.13
CA ARG A 480 11.82 3.91 21.24
C ARG A 480 12.18 4.25 19.79
N LEU A 481 12.38 5.53 19.48
CA LEU A 481 12.69 5.96 18.12
C LEU A 481 14.07 5.48 17.64
N ASP A 482 15.07 5.45 18.52
CA ASP A 482 16.45 5.06 18.22
C ASP A 482 16.51 3.67 17.58
N TYR A 483 15.80 2.68 18.13
CA TYR A 483 15.79 1.32 17.57
C TYR A 483 15.19 1.27 16.16
N LEU A 484 14.12 2.03 15.91
CA LEU A 484 13.54 2.16 14.57
C LEU A 484 14.49 2.90 13.62
N ALA A 485 15.19 3.93 14.13
CA ALA A 485 16.15 4.72 13.38
C ALA A 485 17.32 3.84 12.91
N TRP A 486 17.89 3.00 13.78
CA TRP A 486 18.99 2.12 13.42
C TRP A 486 18.61 1.13 12.32
N GLN A 487 17.42 0.52 12.40
CA GLN A 487 16.93 -0.38 11.37
C GLN A 487 16.82 0.31 10.00
N ASN A 488 16.21 1.49 9.96
CA ASN A 488 15.94 2.19 8.69
C ASN A 488 17.17 2.91 8.14
N LEU A 489 18.07 3.41 8.99
CA LEU A 489 19.36 3.94 8.58
C LEU A 489 20.22 2.85 7.93
N MET A 490 20.30 1.67 8.55
CA MET A 490 21.02 0.53 7.99
C MET A 490 20.40 0.08 6.66
N ALA A 491 19.09 -0.12 6.63
CA ALA A 491 18.44 -0.70 5.47
C ALA A 491 18.36 0.27 4.27
N ALA A 492 18.25 1.58 4.51
CA ALA A 492 18.24 2.59 3.45
C ALA A 492 19.65 3.11 3.09
N TRP A 493 20.72 2.53 3.63
CA TRP A 493 22.09 3.02 3.41
C TRP A 493 22.54 2.89 1.94
N PRO A 494 23.21 3.88 1.34
CA PRO A 494 23.48 5.21 1.87
C PRO A 494 22.22 6.09 1.86
N ILE A 495 21.98 6.81 2.96
CA ILE A 495 20.90 7.79 3.11
C ILE A 495 21.48 9.11 3.63
N SER A 496 20.97 10.24 3.13
CA SER A 496 21.39 11.55 3.63
C SER A 496 20.80 11.84 5.00
N ALA A 497 21.42 12.75 5.75
CA ALA A 497 20.90 13.17 7.04
C ALA A 497 19.51 13.82 6.93
N GLU A 498 19.24 14.51 5.82
CA GLU A 498 17.98 15.19 5.53
C GLU A 498 16.86 14.18 5.31
N ARG A 499 17.08 13.17 4.44
CA ARG A 499 16.10 12.09 4.21
C ARG A 499 15.82 11.31 5.49
N LEU A 500 16.86 10.99 6.28
CA LEU A 500 16.68 10.32 7.57
C LEU A 500 15.90 11.20 8.56
N THR A 501 16.20 12.49 8.61
CA THR A 501 15.50 13.46 9.45
C THR A 501 14.01 13.51 9.14
N GLU A 502 13.66 13.66 7.86
CA GLU A 502 12.26 13.72 7.41
C GLU A 502 11.51 12.45 7.78
N TYR A 503 12.13 11.29 7.55
CA TYR A 503 11.59 10.00 7.97
C TYR A 503 11.36 9.93 9.48
N LEU A 504 12.35 10.29 10.30
CA LEU A 504 12.26 10.19 11.76
C LEU A 504 11.25 11.16 12.34
N LEU A 505 11.11 12.37 11.79
CA LEU A 505 10.05 13.31 12.18
C LEU A 505 8.66 12.73 11.89
N LYS A 506 8.46 12.15 10.70
CA LYS A 506 7.20 11.48 10.36
C LYS A 506 6.95 10.29 11.28
N ALA A 507 7.93 9.39 11.45
CA ALA A 507 7.80 8.23 12.32
C ALA A 507 7.47 8.59 13.78
N ALA A 508 8.11 9.63 14.33
CA ALA A 508 7.82 10.12 15.68
C ALA A 508 6.41 10.69 15.80
N ARG A 509 5.95 11.46 14.80
CA ARG A 509 4.58 12.03 14.77
C ARG A 509 3.52 10.95 14.57
N GLU A 510 3.80 9.92 13.79
CA GLU A 510 2.92 8.76 13.63
C GLU A 510 2.86 7.89 14.88
N ALA A 511 3.99 7.70 15.57
CA ALA A 511 4.01 7.01 16.85
C ALA A 511 3.19 7.74 17.93
N LYS A 512 3.03 9.06 17.86
CA LYS A 512 2.21 9.87 18.80
C LYS A 512 2.64 9.75 20.28
N THR A 513 3.85 9.26 20.56
CA THR A 513 4.36 9.05 21.94
C THR A 513 5.03 10.30 22.50
N SER A 514 5.90 10.92 21.72
CA SER A 514 6.73 12.07 22.14
C SER A 514 6.25 13.37 21.49
N ILE A 515 5.87 13.30 20.21
CA ILE A 515 5.25 14.38 19.44
C ILE A 515 4.11 13.81 18.60
N SER A 516 3.22 14.67 18.11
CA SER A 516 2.23 14.32 17.08
C SER A 516 2.02 15.47 16.11
N TRP A 517 1.26 15.24 15.05
CA TRP A 517 0.83 16.32 14.14
C TRP A 517 0.03 17.42 14.87
N VAL A 518 -0.70 17.07 15.93
CA VAL A 518 -1.53 17.98 16.73
C VAL A 518 -0.73 18.65 17.86
N ARG A 519 0.30 17.97 18.38
CA ARG A 519 1.14 18.42 19.48
C ARG A 519 2.63 18.35 19.08
N PRO A 520 3.12 19.30 18.26
CA PRO A 520 4.53 19.37 17.93
C PRO A 520 5.35 19.88 19.13
N ASP A 521 6.63 19.50 19.17
CA ASP A 521 7.62 20.01 20.12
C ASP A 521 8.88 20.44 19.34
N PRO A 522 9.06 21.76 19.09
CA PRO A 522 10.20 22.26 18.34
C PRO A 522 11.57 21.87 18.91
N ASP A 523 11.67 21.72 20.24
CA ASP A 523 12.93 21.36 20.90
C ASP A 523 13.23 19.86 20.72
N TYR A 524 12.21 19.00 20.83
CA TYR A 524 12.35 17.57 20.49
C TYR A 524 12.73 17.40 19.01
N GLU A 525 12.04 18.10 18.11
CA GLU A 525 12.34 18.04 16.68
C GLU A 525 13.74 18.56 16.36
N GLY A 526 14.20 19.62 17.03
CA GLY A 526 15.56 20.14 16.90
C GLY A 526 16.62 19.09 17.28
N ARG A 527 16.45 18.44 18.44
CA ARG A 527 17.37 17.38 18.89
C ARG A 527 17.30 16.12 18.02
N LEU A 528 16.15 15.78 17.48
CA LEU A 528 15.99 14.68 16.53
C LEU A 528 16.78 14.93 15.23
N ARG A 529 16.80 16.17 14.74
CA ARG A 529 17.64 16.56 13.60
C ARG A 529 19.12 16.37 13.93
N GLU A 530 19.58 16.86 15.08
CA GLU A 530 20.96 16.68 15.53
C GLU A 530 21.34 15.19 15.65
N PHE A 531 20.44 14.37 16.20
CA PHE A 531 20.59 12.92 16.26
C PHE A 531 20.75 12.31 14.87
N ALA A 532 19.87 12.62 13.91
CA ALA A 532 19.97 12.09 12.54
C ALA A 532 21.30 12.47 11.86
N HIS A 533 21.73 13.72 11.99
CA HIS A 533 23.01 14.20 11.47
C HIS A 533 24.24 13.55 12.11
N ALA A 534 24.15 13.13 13.37
CA ALA A 534 25.20 12.38 14.05
C ALA A 534 25.15 10.88 13.71
N ALA A 535 23.96 10.29 13.60
CA ALA A 535 23.74 8.88 13.35
C ALA A 535 24.31 8.43 12.01
N VAL A 536 24.13 9.23 10.93
CA VAL A 536 24.69 8.93 9.60
C VAL A 536 26.23 8.93 9.54
N LYS A 537 26.91 9.39 10.60
CA LYS A 537 28.38 9.41 10.71
C LYS A 537 28.93 8.19 11.47
N LEU A 538 28.07 7.40 12.09
CA LEU A 538 28.47 6.14 12.74
C LEU A 538 28.73 5.06 11.67
N PRO A 539 29.47 4.00 12.00
CA PRO A 539 29.80 2.91 11.06
C PRO A 539 28.60 1.97 10.78
N VAL A 540 27.39 2.53 10.62
CA VAL A 540 26.20 1.77 10.23
C VAL A 540 26.33 1.25 8.81
N GLY A 541 26.96 2.02 7.93
CA GLY A 541 27.26 1.63 6.56
C GLY A 541 28.12 0.37 6.45
N GLU A 542 29.09 0.19 7.36
CA GLU A 542 29.94 -1.00 7.37
C GLU A 542 29.13 -2.27 7.65
N PHE A 543 28.11 -2.18 8.52
CA PHE A 543 27.19 -3.29 8.75
C PHE A 543 26.32 -3.56 7.51
N ALA A 544 25.79 -2.51 6.88
CA ALA A 544 24.96 -2.63 5.67
C ALA A 544 25.74 -3.27 4.50
N GLU A 545 26.98 -2.84 4.27
CA GLU A 545 27.88 -3.40 3.25
C GLU A 545 28.22 -4.86 3.53
N ARG A 546 28.44 -5.23 4.80
CA ARG A 546 28.74 -6.61 5.21
C ARG A 546 27.60 -7.58 4.93
N ILE A 547 26.35 -7.14 5.11
CA ILE A 547 25.17 -7.99 4.86
C ILE A 547 24.67 -7.90 3.41
N GLU A 548 25.26 -7.04 2.59
CA GLU A 548 24.78 -6.76 1.22
C GLU A 548 24.63 -8.02 0.36
N PRO A 549 25.55 -9.01 0.35
CA PRO A 549 25.37 -10.22 -0.45
C PRO A 549 24.07 -11.00 -0.12
N PHE A 550 23.68 -11.01 1.15
CA PHE A 550 22.43 -11.66 1.61
C PHE A 550 21.21 -10.83 1.22
N ALA A 551 21.31 -9.50 1.32
CA ALA A 551 20.24 -8.59 0.90
C ALA A 551 19.99 -8.63 -0.61
N VAL A 552 21.06 -8.73 -1.42
CA VAL A 552 20.99 -8.94 -2.87
C VAL A 552 20.21 -10.23 -3.17
N SER A 553 20.50 -11.32 -2.46
CA SER A 553 19.76 -12.58 -2.60
C SER A 553 18.27 -12.41 -2.33
N ASN A 554 17.91 -11.79 -1.21
CA ASN A 554 16.50 -11.57 -0.85
C ASN A 554 15.79 -10.62 -1.83
N SER A 555 16.46 -9.57 -2.31
CA SER A 555 15.91 -8.61 -3.27
C SER A 555 15.64 -9.26 -4.64
N LEU A 556 16.63 -9.94 -5.20
CA LEU A 556 16.48 -10.64 -6.48
C LEU A 556 15.45 -11.77 -6.37
N GLY A 557 15.45 -12.50 -5.25
CA GLY A 557 14.50 -13.56 -4.96
C GLY A 557 13.07 -13.04 -4.90
N ALA A 558 12.82 -12.02 -4.09
CA ALA A 558 11.49 -11.42 -3.96
C ALA A 558 10.99 -10.87 -5.31
N LYS A 559 11.85 -10.16 -6.06
CA LYS A 559 11.50 -9.65 -7.39
C LYS A 559 11.15 -10.78 -8.36
N LEU A 560 11.98 -11.82 -8.47
CA LEU A 560 11.72 -12.92 -9.39
C LEU A 560 10.44 -13.67 -9.01
N VAL A 561 10.25 -13.96 -7.72
CA VAL A 561 9.05 -14.63 -7.21
C VAL A 561 7.81 -13.83 -7.55
N GLN A 562 7.77 -12.52 -7.21
CA GLN A 562 6.60 -11.68 -7.50
C GLN A 562 6.32 -11.54 -9.00
N LEU A 563 7.36 -11.38 -9.83
CA LEU A 563 7.17 -11.29 -11.27
C LEU A 563 6.63 -12.62 -11.82
N MET A 564 7.15 -13.77 -11.40
CA MET A 564 6.82 -15.05 -12.03
C MET A 564 5.70 -15.85 -11.35
N MET A 565 5.18 -15.44 -10.21
CA MET A 565 4.01 -16.07 -9.56
C MET A 565 2.67 -15.72 -10.29
N PRO A 566 1.54 -16.36 -9.92
CA PRO A 566 0.22 -16.02 -10.45
C PRO A 566 -0.17 -14.56 -10.19
N GLY A 567 -1.10 -14.03 -10.99
CA GLY A 567 -1.49 -12.62 -10.94
C GLY A 567 -0.74 -11.74 -11.94
N VAL A 568 -1.05 -10.45 -11.94
CA VAL A 568 -0.47 -9.39 -12.78
C VAL A 568 0.58 -8.63 -11.95
N PRO A 569 1.88 -8.83 -12.19
CA PRO A 569 2.90 -8.12 -11.45
C PRO A 569 2.94 -6.64 -11.80
N ASP A 570 2.87 -5.83 -10.76
CA ASP A 570 3.15 -4.41 -10.79
C ASP A 570 4.62 -4.13 -10.48
N VAL A 571 5.18 -3.18 -11.21
CA VAL A 571 6.51 -2.62 -10.97
C VAL A 571 6.33 -1.13 -10.71
N TYR A 572 6.60 -0.70 -9.48
CA TYR A 572 6.60 0.71 -9.15
C TYR A 572 7.83 1.41 -9.74
N GLN A 573 7.65 2.67 -10.13
CA GLN A 573 8.62 3.40 -10.93
C GLN A 573 10.05 3.36 -10.36
N GLY A 574 11.01 2.86 -11.15
CA GLY A 574 12.41 2.77 -10.78
C GLY A 574 12.82 1.47 -10.07
N ASN A 575 11.86 0.64 -9.63
CA ASN A 575 12.11 -0.62 -8.93
C ASN A 575 12.54 -1.78 -9.84
N GLU A 576 12.71 -1.56 -11.14
CA GLU A 576 13.52 -2.43 -12.01
C GLU A 576 15.02 -2.39 -11.63
N THR A 577 15.45 -1.33 -10.93
CA THR A 577 16.76 -1.22 -10.26
C THR A 577 16.58 -1.21 -8.74
N THR A 578 17.67 -1.08 -7.97
CA THR A 578 17.54 -0.95 -6.52
C THR A 578 16.87 0.38 -6.15
N ASP A 579 16.09 0.34 -5.07
CA ASP A 579 15.43 1.50 -4.50
C ASP A 579 15.45 1.42 -2.98
N PHE A 580 16.07 2.40 -2.34
CA PHE A 580 16.18 2.53 -0.90
C PHE A 580 15.29 3.66 -0.36
N SER A 581 14.05 3.72 -0.83
CA SER A 581 13.05 4.69 -0.38
C SER A 581 12.36 4.26 0.91
N LEU A 582 12.14 5.23 1.79
CA LEU A 582 11.30 5.12 2.98
C LEU A 582 9.88 5.62 2.66
N VAL A 583 9.05 5.76 3.69
CA VAL A 583 7.64 6.16 3.56
C VAL A 583 7.50 7.51 2.84
N ASP A 584 6.36 7.70 2.17
CA ASP A 584 5.92 8.96 1.57
C ASP A 584 6.31 10.19 2.43
N PRO A 585 6.91 11.26 1.85
CA PRO A 585 7.14 11.48 0.42
C PRO A 585 8.43 10.88 -0.16
N ASP A 586 9.22 10.13 0.61
CA ASP A 586 10.54 9.66 0.14
C ASP A 586 10.42 8.62 -1.00
N ASN A 587 9.38 7.79 -1.01
CA ASN A 587 9.02 6.87 -2.11
C ASN A 587 8.38 7.56 -3.33
N ARG A 588 8.24 8.89 -3.33
CA ARG A 588 7.71 9.69 -4.45
C ARG A 588 8.76 10.58 -5.08
N ARG A 589 10.04 10.37 -4.76
CA ARG A 589 11.15 11.09 -5.39
C ARG A 589 11.12 10.88 -6.92
N PRO A 590 11.53 11.88 -7.71
CA PRO A 590 11.55 11.78 -9.16
C PRO A 590 12.42 10.61 -9.65
N VAL A 591 11.99 9.96 -10.73
CA VAL A 591 12.73 8.87 -11.38
C VAL A 591 13.27 9.36 -12.71
N THR A 592 14.57 9.15 -12.93
CA THR A 592 15.24 9.47 -14.20
C THR A 592 15.20 8.27 -15.14
N TYR A 593 14.74 8.49 -16.38
CA TYR A 593 14.68 7.49 -17.45
C TYR A 593 15.67 7.78 -18.59
N PRO A 594 16.20 6.77 -19.29
CA PRO A 594 16.14 5.35 -18.92
C PRO A 594 16.95 5.08 -17.64
N ARG A 595 16.54 4.09 -16.83
CA ARG A 595 17.35 3.69 -15.68
C ARG A 595 18.68 3.13 -16.16
N LYS A 596 19.76 3.59 -15.54
CA LYS A 596 21.12 3.07 -15.77
C LYS A 596 21.59 2.43 -14.48
N PRO A 597 22.01 1.15 -14.49
CA PRO A 597 22.51 0.51 -13.29
C PRO A 597 23.81 1.19 -12.86
N GLU A 598 23.90 1.58 -11.58
CA GLU A 598 25.09 2.19 -11.00
C GLU A 598 25.95 1.17 -10.25
N THR A 599 25.31 0.10 -9.78
CA THR A 599 25.94 -1.01 -9.05
C THR A 599 25.73 -2.36 -9.75
N SER A 600 26.47 -3.39 -9.32
CA SER A 600 26.23 -4.77 -9.76
C SER A 600 24.86 -5.29 -9.32
N TRP A 601 24.36 -4.84 -8.16
CA TRP A 601 23.02 -5.16 -7.69
C TRP A 601 21.95 -4.57 -8.63
N ASP A 602 22.08 -3.29 -9.01
CA ASP A 602 21.18 -2.68 -10.00
C ASP A 602 21.18 -3.45 -11.31
N ALA A 603 22.37 -3.81 -11.80
CA ALA A 603 22.50 -4.54 -13.06
C ALA A 603 21.83 -5.91 -13.00
N ALA A 604 22.02 -6.65 -11.90
CA ALA A 604 21.39 -7.95 -11.69
C ALA A 604 19.86 -7.83 -11.58
N LYS A 605 19.36 -6.82 -10.85
CA LYS A 605 17.93 -6.61 -10.66
C LYS A 605 17.24 -6.16 -11.95
N LEU A 606 17.90 -5.30 -12.73
CA LEU A 606 17.43 -4.89 -14.05
C LEU A 606 17.37 -6.06 -15.01
N LEU A 607 18.38 -6.94 -14.99
CA LEU A 607 18.39 -8.17 -15.77
C LEU A 607 17.22 -9.10 -15.39
N VAL A 608 17.04 -9.40 -14.10
CA VAL A 608 15.93 -10.23 -13.59
C VAL A 608 14.59 -9.65 -14.02
N THR A 609 14.38 -8.35 -13.79
CA THR A 609 13.13 -7.67 -14.12
C THR A 609 12.85 -7.73 -15.62
N THR A 610 13.83 -7.40 -16.45
CA THR A 610 13.70 -7.40 -17.91
C THR A 610 13.39 -8.79 -18.44
N GLN A 611 14.13 -9.81 -18.01
CA GLN A 611 13.94 -11.18 -18.52
C GLN A 611 12.59 -11.76 -18.07
N ALA A 612 12.20 -11.55 -16.81
CA ALA A 612 10.93 -12.02 -16.27
C ALA A 612 9.74 -11.35 -16.97
N LEU A 613 9.73 -10.02 -17.13
CA LEU A 613 8.64 -9.32 -17.81
C LEU A 613 8.52 -9.71 -19.29
N ARG A 614 9.64 -9.80 -20.00
CA ARG A 614 9.64 -10.25 -21.41
C ARG A 614 9.16 -11.69 -21.54
N LEU A 615 9.57 -12.59 -20.64
CA LEU A 615 9.11 -13.97 -20.62
C LEU A 615 7.60 -14.04 -20.34
N ARG A 616 7.11 -13.29 -19.35
CA ARG A 616 5.68 -13.19 -19.08
C ARG A 616 4.87 -12.74 -20.28
N ARG A 617 5.32 -11.74 -21.05
CA ARG A 617 4.62 -11.34 -22.29
C ARG A 617 4.45 -12.51 -23.27
N ARG A 618 5.40 -13.45 -23.33
CA ARG A 618 5.31 -14.66 -24.15
C ARG A 618 4.40 -15.73 -23.53
N LEU A 619 4.44 -15.90 -22.21
CA LEU A 619 3.62 -16.89 -21.48
C LEU A 619 2.14 -16.51 -21.40
N GLY A 620 1.85 -15.21 -21.30
CA GLY A 620 0.53 -14.69 -20.94
C GLY A 620 0.25 -14.74 -19.43
N GLY A 621 -0.64 -13.87 -18.95
CA GLY A 621 -0.90 -13.71 -17.50
C GLY A 621 -1.56 -14.91 -16.81
N GLY A 622 -2.37 -15.68 -17.55
CA GLY A 622 -3.15 -16.81 -17.02
C GLY A 622 -2.43 -18.16 -16.99
N ALA A 623 -1.10 -18.19 -17.17
CA ALA A 623 -0.35 -19.45 -17.19
C ALA A 623 -0.49 -20.19 -15.84
N PRO A 624 -0.86 -21.49 -15.82
CA PRO A 624 -0.99 -22.27 -14.58
C PRO A 624 0.29 -22.27 -13.73
N TYR A 625 0.11 -22.49 -12.44
CA TYR A 625 1.19 -22.55 -11.45
C TYR A 625 1.44 -24.00 -11.00
N LEU A 626 2.70 -24.40 -10.90
CA LEU A 626 3.09 -25.72 -10.44
C LEU A 626 4.27 -25.60 -9.46
N PRO A 627 4.10 -25.93 -8.17
CA PRO A 627 5.20 -26.00 -7.21
C PRO A 627 6.27 -27.00 -7.65
N LEU A 628 7.55 -26.66 -7.45
CA LEU A 628 8.66 -27.59 -7.63
C LEU A 628 9.42 -27.72 -6.30
N ARG A 629 9.73 -28.96 -5.90
CA ARG A 629 10.43 -29.25 -4.65
C ARG A 629 11.87 -29.67 -4.96
N ALA A 630 12.80 -29.10 -4.21
CA ALA A 630 14.18 -29.57 -4.21
C ALA A 630 14.34 -30.78 -3.28
N GLU A 631 15.38 -31.56 -3.53
CA GLU A 631 15.80 -32.72 -2.72
C GLU A 631 17.21 -32.46 -2.19
N GLY A 632 17.47 -32.80 -0.93
CA GLY A 632 18.77 -32.63 -0.25
C GLY A 632 18.66 -31.84 1.05
N GLU A 633 19.77 -31.72 1.77
CA GLU A 633 19.77 -31.16 3.12
C GLU A 633 19.47 -29.65 3.21
N ALA A 634 19.69 -28.90 2.12
CA ALA A 634 19.44 -27.47 2.04
C ALA A 634 18.14 -27.13 1.28
N ALA A 635 17.23 -28.09 1.07
CA ALA A 635 16.00 -27.90 0.31
C ALA A 635 15.09 -26.78 0.89
N GLY A 636 15.17 -26.49 2.19
CA GLY A 636 14.44 -25.38 2.83
C GLY A 636 14.93 -23.97 2.45
N HIS A 637 16.08 -23.86 1.78
CA HIS A 637 16.67 -22.59 1.32
C HIS A 637 16.28 -22.21 -0.10
N VAL A 638 15.40 -22.97 -0.77
CA VAL A 638 14.96 -22.67 -2.13
C VAL A 638 13.45 -22.60 -2.23
N ILE A 639 12.97 -21.61 -2.97
CA ILE A 639 11.60 -21.54 -3.49
C ILE A 639 11.68 -21.76 -5.00
N ALA A 640 10.92 -22.72 -5.52
CA ALA A 640 10.91 -23.03 -6.95
C ALA A 640 9.50 -23.36 -7.44
N PHE A 641 9.17 -22.91 -8.66
CA PHE A 641 7.90 -23.22 -9.30
C PHE A 641 7.98 -23.08 -10.82
N ALA A 642 7.12 -23.83 -11.50
CA ALA A 642 6.93 -23.75 -12.94
C ALA A 642 5.66 -22.98 -13.32
N ARG A 643 5.67 -22.40 -14.52
CA ARG A 643 4.51 -21.75 -15.16
C ARG A 643 4.16 -22.37 -16.51
N GLY A 644 2.86 -22.54 -16.75
CA GLY A 644 2.31 -23.08 -18.00
C GLY A 644 1.76 -24.51 -17.85
N ALA A 645 0.69 -24.83 -18.58
CA ALA A 645 0.04 -26.16 -18.54
C ALA A 645 0.99 -27.29 -18.97
N ARG A 646 1.77 -27.02 -20.03
CA ARG A 646 3.04 -27.69 -20.28
C ARG A 646 4.12 -26.70 -19.80
N PRO A 647 4.88 -26.99 -18.73
CA PRO A 647 5.83 -26.02 -18.17
C PRO A 647 6.70 -25.38 -19.24
N GLN A 648 6.63 -24.05 -19.33
CA GLN A 648 7.41 -23.23 -20.28
C GLN A 648 8.41 -22.33 -19.58
N ALA A 649 8.18 -22.06 -18.29
CA ALA A 649 9.09 -21.30 -17.45
C ALA A 649 9.26 -21.95 -16.08
N VAL A 650 10.44 -21.81 -15.48
CA VAL A 650 10.72 -22.15 -14.08
C VAL A 650 11.42 -20.98 -13.42
N ALA A 651 10.91 -20.55 -12.26
CA ALA A 651 11.57 -19.57 -11.40
C ALA A 651 12.15 -20.29 -10.18
N VAL A 652 13.39 -19.96 -9.83
CA VAL A 652 14.11 -20.51 -8.67
C VAL A 652 14.74 -19.35 -7.92
N ALA A 653 14.55 -19.28 -6.60
CA ALA A 653 15.20 -18.27 -5.77
C ALA A 653 15.69 -18.83 -4.43
N THR A 654 16.81 -18.29 -3.97
CA THR A 654 17.37 -18.56 -2.65
C THR A 654 16.60 -17.79 -1.57
N ARG A 655 16.25 -18.46 -0.47
CA ARG A 655 15.71 -17.87 0.75
C ARG A 655 16.58 -18.25 1.94
N LEU A 656 16.57 -17.40 2.96
CA LEU A 656 17.42 -17.55 4.15
C LEU A 656 18.92 -17.74 3.77
N PRO A 657 19.50 -16.79 3.04
CA PRO A 657 20.85 -16.92 2.48
C PRO A 657 21.96 -16.89 3.53
N VAL A 658 21.74 -16.28 4.70
CA VAL A 658 22.73 -16.30 5.80
C VAL A 658 22.83 -17.72 6.34
N ARG A 659 21.68 -18.32 6.69
CA ARG A 659 21.61 -19.71 7.18
C ARG A 659 22.20 -20.69 6.17
N LEU A 660 21.96 -20.47 4.88
CA LEU A 660 22.58 -21.26 3.83
C LEU A 660 24.10 -21.12 3.83
N ALA A 661 24.63 -19.90 3.98
CA ALA A 661 26.07 -19.64 4.01
C ALA A 661 26.76 -20.15 5.29
N GLU A 662 26.03 -20.27 6.40
CA GLU A 662 26.51 -20.89 7.65
C GLU A 662 26.69 -22.42 7.51
N ARG A 663 26.04 -23.06 6.53
CA ARG A 663 26.21 -24.48 6.27
C ARG A 663 27.61 -24.76 5.71
N PRO A 664 28.35 -25.76 6.22
CA PRO A 664 29.71 -26.08 5.74
C PRO A 664 29.80 -26.36 4.23
N GLU A 665 28.77 -26.99 3.67
CA GLU A 665 28.70 -27.33 2.24
C GLU A 665 27.82 -26.37 1.43
N GLY A 666 27.27 -25.33 2.05
CA GLY A 666 26.24 -24.47 1.45
C GLY A 666 25.06 -25.30 0.94
N TRP A 667 24.87 -25.30 -0.38
CA TRP A 667 23.89 -26.14 -1.08
C TRP A 667 24.18 -27.65 -0.98
N GLY A 668 25.44 -28.07 -0.85
CA GLY A 668 25.82 -29.49 -0.74
C GLY A 668 25.27 -30.36 -1.88
N ASP A 669 24.59 -31.44 -1.51
CA ASP A 669 23.93 -32.38 -2.43
C ASP A 669 22.57 -31.90 -2.96
N THR A 670 22.12 -30.71 -2.55
CA THR A 670 20.77 -30.24 -2.85
C THR A 670 20.59 -29.98 -4.34
N SER A 671 19.53 -30.55 -4.90
CA SER A 671 19.22 -30.48 -6.33
C SER A 671 17.75 -30.20 -6.59
N LEU A 672 17.46 -29.62 -7.74
CA LEU A 672 16.11 -29.39 -8.24
C LEU A 672 15.88 -30.23 -9.50
N THR A 673 14.85 -31.07 -9.48
CA THR A 673 14.43 -31.81 -10.68
C THR A 673 13.53 -30.94 -11.54
N LEU A 674 14.02 -30.57 -12.73
CA LEU A 674 13.26 -29.78 -13.69
C LEU A 674 12.21 -30.66 -14.41
N PRO A 675 11.07 -30.08 -14.84
CA PRO A 675 10.12 -30.79 -15.68
C PRO A 675 10.79 -31.26 -16.98
N GLU A 676 10.28 -32.35 -17.58
CA GLU A 676 10.87 -32.94 -18.79
C GLU A 676 10.96 -31.92 -19.94
N GLY A 677 12.19 -31.73 -20.42
CA GLY A 677 12.51 -30.85 -21.55
C GLY A 677 13.93 -30.29 -21.47
N ALA A 678 14.30 -29.51 -22.48
CA ALA A 678 15.52 -28.70 -22.50
C ALA A 678 15.23 -27.27 -22.04
N TRP A 679 15.97 -26.83 -21.04
CA TRP A 679 15.82 -25.53 -20.40
C TRP A 679 17.05 -24.67 -20.63
N ARG A 680 16.86 -23.36 -20.72
CA ARG A 680 17.94 -22.38 -20.74
C ARG A 680 17.69 -21.33 -19.68
N ASP A 681 18.71 -21.01 -18.91
CA ASP A 681 18.66 -19.88 -17.99
C ASP A 681 18.74 -18.57 -18.77
N LEU A 682 17.74 -17.71 -18.60
CA LEU A 682 17.67 -16.40 -19.24
C LEU A 682 18.64 -15.37 -18.62
N LEU A 683 19.13 -15.64 -17.42
CA LEU A 683 20.06 -14.76 -16.69
C LEU A 683 21.51 -15.06 -17.05
N THR A 684 21.86 -16.33 -17.25
CA THR A 684 23.24 -16.78 -17.52
C THR A 684 23.45 -17.28 -18.95
N GLY A 685 22.38 -17.75 -19.60
CA GLY A 685 22.42 -18.38 -20.92
C GLY A 685 22.70 -19.88 -20.91
N GLU A 686 23.00 -20.46 -19.75
CA GLU A 686 23.39 -21.87 -19.60
C GLU A 686 22.24 -22.85 -19.84
N PRO A 687 22.49 -24.03 -20.44
CA PRO A 687 21.49 -25.05 -20.65
C PRO A 687 21.38 -26.03 -19.46
N HIS A 688 20.14 -26.44 -19.15
CA HIS A 688 19.82 -27.35 -18.05
C HIS A 688 18.77 -28.39 -18.45
N SER A 689 18.79 -29.55 -17.79
CA SER A 689 17.79 -30.62 -17.96
C SER A 689 17.89 -31.62 -16.80
N GLY A 690 16.78 -32.30 -16.48
CA GLY A 690 16.75 -33.33 -15.43
C GLY A 690 17.00 -32.76 -14.02
N ALA A 691 17.69 -33.54 -13.18
CA ALA A 691 18.10 -33.12 -11.84
C ALA A 691 19.35 -32.22 -11.92
N VAL A 692 19.24 -30.98 -11.41
CA VAL A 692 20.29 -29.98 -11.46
C VAL A 692 20.73 -29.62 -10.04
N PRO A 693 22.03 -29.74 -9.70
CA PRO A 693 22.54 -29.27 -8.40
C PRO A 693 22.31 -27.76 -8.24
N LEU A 694 21.75 -27.33 -7.11
CA LEU A 694 21.50 -25.91 -6.84
C LEU A 694 22.80 -25.11 -6.72
N ALA A 695 23.87 -25.74 -6.22
CA ALA A 695 25.22 -25.18 -6.21
C ALA A 695 25.72 -24.78 -7.61
N ARG A 696 25.19 -25.40 -8.67
CA ARG A 696 25.51 -25.06 -10.07
C ARG A 696 24.47 -24.12 -10.67
N LEU A 697 23.19 -24.32 -10.36
CA LEU A 697 22.11 -23.50 -10.93
C LEU A 697 22.16 -22.04 -10.44
N LEU A 698 22.64 -21.84 -9.21
CA LEU A 698 22.63 -20.55 -8.52
C LEU A 698 24.06 -20.06 -8.19
N ASP A 699 25.04 -20.42 -9.03
CA ASP A 699 26.46 -20.09 -8.81
C ASP A 699 26.80 -18.62 -9.15
N GLN A 700 26.18 -18.09 -10.21
CA GLN A 700 26.38 -16.72 -10.68
C GLN A 700 25.40 -15.74 -10.04
N TYR A 701 24.14 -16.16 -9.89
CA TYR A 701 23.08 -15.37 -9.28
C TYR A 701 22.34 -16.23 -8.24
N PRO A 702 21.86 -15.64 -7.13
CA PRO A 702 21.07 -16.36 -6.12
C PRO A 702 19.65 -16.73 -6.60
N VAL A 703 19.37 -16.50 -7.88
CA VAL A 703 18.11 -16.76 -8.56
C VAL A 703 18.39 -17.31 -9.96
N SER A 704 17.45 -18.07 -10.51
CA SER A 704 17.49 -18.56 -11.89
C SER A 704 16.10 -18.47 -12.53
N LEU A 705 16.06 -18.04 -13.79
CA LEU A 705 14.83 -17.99 -14.59
C LEU A 705 15.03 -18.82 -15.86
N LEU A 706 14.43 -20.01 -15.88
CA LEU A 706 14.57 -20.94 -16.97
C LEU A 706 13.41 -20.80 -17.95
N GLU A 707 13.72 -20.71 -19.24
CA GLU A 707 12.75 -20.84 -20.34
C GLU A 707 12.95 -22.19 -21.05
N ARG A 708 11.84 -22.81 -21.44
CA ARG A 708 11.86 -24.04 -22.21
C ARG A 708 12.06 -23.72 -23.69
N HIS A 709 13.04 -24.36 -24.36
CA HIS A 709 13.41 -24.05 -25.75
C HIS A 709 13.16 -25.18 -26.77
N ASP A 710 12.63 -26.31 -26.35
CA ASP A 710 12.28 -27.46 -27.21
C ASP A 710 10.79 -27.50 -27.60
N LEU A 711 10.11 -26.34 -27.60
CA LEU A 711 8.67 -26.21 -27.84
C LEU A 711 8.30 -25.93 -29.30
#